data_AF-A0A2V3HN47-F1
#
_entry.id   AF-A0A2V3HN47-F1
#
_cell.length_a   1.000
_cell.length_b   1.000
_cell.length_c   1.000
_cell.angle_alpha   90.00
_cell.angle_beta   90.00
_cell.angle_gamma   90.00
#
_symmetry.space_group_name_H-M   'P 1'
#
loop_
_entity.id
_entity.type
_entity.pdbx_description
1 polymer ?
#
loop_
_entity_poly.entity_id
_entity_poly.type
_entity_poly.pdbx_seq_one_letter_code
_entity_poly.pdbx_strand_id
1 'polypeptide(L)'
;MIPVILVTLLVLGSMVFVSQSRPNSPVESVHPDDTTGEGPPITDTDKDLIPDLHEEAFSQAINLTLDDVTLVINGLDFENGSDNQSDFDNDGLVALAEYCWPYDLDNCFTNRRSLTGKPPGQSESGLREFLDPRVADTDGDGLPDGYEVWMCMMETGSINESNAWECNAFDPLNSYDGQNDSDRCIDGSLGCGDGFDVDRDGIVEVHEWYTNAEEYNYGAWENWTTEFHGLRCIDLMPACTDLDTRPTGYPGWLGTDPLRNDSDFFYWSGSRELAKSNRGDGIIDGWEVFFGLDPRNESDSLLDSDEDGWDLDRDGMVLPDGSRATIYLGEALSNLEEYYIFIDGGTWVRAGMKSTPLGEVDAEVQMYDQGTSPAILHHDVRALHVDSDLGLIYVATKRGVTIFEPATGATYHYQLLPGVELNDMIHWTAGGEESFLVLALNQSVAVWKLDDSGILDLTAPVNTAEFGEVTLLSRLSNGSGSLDLLPGGPDGSAWTFTVDGSGLVSAVVPAEKVVEALAMENATLQAVAHPTLDGQTPQLYLGTDKGMLVADTADAAGDFAITWIFNETQAELYVRAADPSNASHSANVRTLVVDGPRASDGTLTSHQTIWVGTAGGVHQFSLLDAADPLVAFTRERMQNDEWNTEGANNV
;
A
#
# COMPACT_ATOMS: atom_id res chain seq x y z
N MET A 1 30.94 -49.90 6.65
CA MET A 1 30.54 -48.48 6.49
C MET A 1 29.82 -47.91 7.72
N ILE A 2 30.10 -48.47 8.91
CA ILE A 2 29.66 -47.97 10.23
C ILE A 2 30.86 -47.60 11.15
N PRO A 3 32.11 -48.10 10.99
CA PRO A 3 33.19 -47.74 11.91
C PRO A 3 33.77 -46.34 11.69
N VAL A 4 33.56 -45.72 10.53
CA VAL A 4 34.15 -44.40 10.22
C VAL A 4 33.33 -43.28 10.88
N ILE A 5 31.99 -43.33 10.80
CA ILE A 5 31.10 -42.32 11.40
C ILE A 5 31.23 -42.28 12.93
N LEU A 6 31.39 -43.45 13.58
CA LEU A 6 31.53 -43.50 15.03
C LEU A 6 32.86 -42.91 15.53
N VAL A 7 33.93 -43.01 14.72
CA VAL A 7 35.25 -42.44 15.07
C VAL A 7 35.26 -40.93 14.81
N THR A 8 34.59 -40.43 13.77
CA THR A 8 34.47 -38.99 13.53
C THR A 8 33.61 -38.29 14.58
N LEU A 9 32.52 -38.92 15.04
CA LEU A 9 31.69 -38.40 16.15
C LEU A 9 32.42 -38.42 17.50
N LEU A 10 33.29 -39.41 17.74
CA LEU A 10 34.14 -39.45 18.94
C LEU A 10 35.25 -38.40 18.90
N VAL A 11 35.81 -38.08 17.72
CA VAL A 11 36.83 -37.04 17.56
C VAL A 11 36.22 -35.64 17.69
N LEU A 12 35.05 -35.38 17.08
CA LEU A 12 34.30 -34.13 17.25
C LEU A 12 33.78 -33.96 18.68
N GLY A 13 33.27 -35.02 19.31
CA GLY A 13 32.89 -35.00 20.72
C GLY A 13 34.07 -34.76 21.66
N SER A 14 35.27 -35.29 21.35
CA SER A 14 36.47 -35.04 22.14
C SER A 14 37.11 -33.67 21.93
N MET A 15 36.83 -32.97 20.81
CA MET A 15 37.25 -31.58 20.61
C MET A 15 36.34 -30.60 21.36
N VAL A 16 35.06 -30.93 21.56
CA VAL A 16 34.12 -30.12 22.35
C VAL A 16 34.40 -30.21 23.86
N PHE A 17 35.07 -31.25 24.36
CA PHE A 17 35.38 -31.41 25.79
C PHE A 17 36.80 -31.01 26.22
N VAL A 18 37.65 -30.47 25.33
CA VAL A 18 39.01 -30.03 25.68
C VAL A 18 39.18 -28.50 25.67
N SER A 19 38.12 -27.74 25.36
CA SER A 19 38.19 -26.26 25.37
C SER A 19 37.59 -25.59 26.62
N GLN A 20 36.99 -26.34 27.55
CA GLN A 20 36.38 -25.75 28.76
C GLN A 20 36.93 -26.33 30.06
N SER A 21 38.24 -26.26 30.24
CA SER A 21 38.82 -26.23 31.58
C SER A 21 39.71 -25.00 31.71
N ARG A 22 39.08 -23.83 31.89
CA ARG A 22 39.76 -22.64 32.40
C ARG A 22 40.00 -22.79 33.91
N PRO A 23 41.05 -22.17 34.48
CA PRO A 23 41.57 -22.54 35.78
C PRO A 23 40.55 -22.27 36.88
N ASN A 24 40.14 -23.33 37.57
CA ASN A 24 39.36 -23.19 38.79
C ASN A 24 40.28 -22.59 39.86
N SER A 25 39.92 -21.43 40.42
CA SER A 25 40.67 -20.87 41.54
C SER A 25 40.69 -21.88 42.69
N PRO A 26 41.84 -22.09 43.37
CA PRO A 26 41.84 -22.88 44.58
C PRO A 26 41.03 -22.12 45.65
N VAL A 27 39.87 -22.65 46.02
CA VAL A 27 39.08 -22.11 47.14
C VAL A 27 39.86 -22.39 48.43
N GLU A 28 40.17 -21.33 49.20
CA GLU A 28 40.99 -21.41 50.41
C GLU A 28 40.32 -22.18 51.56
N SER A 29 39.00 -22.43 51.48
CA SER A 29 38.26 -23.25 52.46
C SER A 29 37.00 -23.89 51.84
N VAL A 30 36.66 -25.09 52.33
CA VAL A 30 35.41 -25.82 52.01
C VAL A 30 34.35 -25.69 53.12
N HIS A 31 34.57 -24.79 54.09
CA HIS A 31 33.65 -24.54 55.18
C HIS A 31 32.92 -23.20 54.97
N PRO A 32 31.56 -23.19 54.89
CA PRO A 32 30.78 -21.98 54.62
C PRO A 32 30.96 -20.86 55.66
N ASP A 33 31.35 -21.22 56.88
CA ASP A 33 31.45 -20.30 58.02
C ASP A 33 32.81 -19.56 58.11
N ASP A 34 33.77 -19.87 57.23
CA ASP A 34 35.13 -19.29 57.24
C ASP A 34 35.31 -18.14 56.22
N THR A 35 34.25 -17.75 55.50
CA THR A 35 34.32 -16.66 54.51
C THR A 35 34.04 -15.32 55.17
N THR A 36 34.94 -14.34 55.03
CA THR A 36 34.78 -12.98 55.57
C THR A 36 33.83 -12.09 54.76
N GLY A 37 33.13 -12.65 53.78
CA GLY A 37 32.19 -11.90 52.92
C GLY A 37 32.85 -10.86 52.02
N GLU A 38 34.19 -10.79 51.97
CA GLU A 38 34.90 -10.02 50.95
C GLU A 38 35.03 -10.88 49.69
N GLY A 39 34.68 -10.30 48.54
CA GLY A 39 34.81 -10.95 47.23
C GLY A 39 36.27 -11.34 46.93
N PRO A 40 36.51 -12.21 45.92
CA PRO A 40 37.86 -12.61 45.55
C PRO A 40 38.74 -11.37 45.31
N PRO A 41 40.04 -11.41 45.68
CA PRO A 41 40.92 -10.26 45.55
C PRO A 41 41.01 -9.85 44.08
N ILE A 42 40.50 -8.65 43.77
CA ILE A 42 40.74 -7.96 42.50
C ILE A 42 42.19 -7.49 42.52
N THR A 43 43.09 -8.35 42.05
CA THR A 43 44.45 -7.92 41.74
C THR A 43 44.37 -7.19 40.40
N ASP A 44 44.92 -6.00 40.38
CA ASP A 44 45.06 -5.10 39.23
C ASP A 44 46.53 -4.66 39.30
N THR A 45 47.39 -5.42 38.62
CA THR A 45 48.84 -5.42 38.78
C THR A 45 49.48 -4.16 38.19
N ASP A 46 48.97 -3.69 37.07
CA ASP A 46 49.47 -2.52 36.34
C ASP A 46 48.65 -1.23 36.57
N LYS A 47 47.51 -1.33 37.26
CA LYS A 47 46.64 -0.23 37.74
C LYS A 47 45.90 0.49 36.64
N ASP A 48 45.42 -0.26 35.68
CA ASP A 48 44.71 0.25 34.52
C ASP A 48 43.17 0.19 34.66
N LEU A 49 42.70 -0.28 35.82
CA LEU A 49 41.29 -0.47 36.24
C LEU A 49 40.60 -1.73 35.69
N ILE A 50 41.30 -2.53 34.88
CA ILE A 50 40.88 -3.86 34.48
C ILE A 50 41.50 -4.87 35.47
N PRO A 51 40.74 -5.83 36.03
CA PRO A 51 41.32 -6.83 36.92
C PRO A 51 42.14 -7.87 36.15
N ASP A 52 43.28 -8.30 36.71
CA ASP A 52 44.17 -9.34 36.15
C ASP A 52 43.43 -10.60 35.68
N LEU A 53 42.35 -10.97 36.38
CA LEU A 53 41.54 -12.15 36.04
C LEU A 53 40.79 -11.99 34.71
N HIS A 54 40.30 -10.79 34.41
CA HIS A 54 39.63 -10.48 33.15
C HIS A 54 40.66 -10.44 32.03
N GLU A 55 41.79 -9.79 32.25
CA GLU A 55 42.88 -9.74 31.26
C GLU A 55 43.42 -11.13 30.93
N GLU A 56 43.66 -11.96 31.94
CA GLU A 56 44.08 -13.36 31.74
C GLU A 56 43.03 -14.17 30.98
N ALA A 57 41.74 -13.85 31.11
CA ALA A 57 40.67 -14.52 30.36
C ALA A 57 40.68 -14.17 28.85
N PHE A 58 41.22 -13.00 28.50
CA PHE A 58 41.30 -12.45 27.14
C PHE A 58 42.75 -12.20 26.69
N SER A 59 43.74 -12.89 27.26
CA SER A 59 45.16 -12.64 26.98
C SER A 59 45.67 -13.28 25.68
N GLN A 60 44.96 -14.29 25.18
CA GLN A 60 45.38 -15.01 23.99
C GLN A 60 45.03 -14.20 22.72
N ALA A 61 46.01 -13.88 21.89
CA ALA A 61 45.77 -13.26 20.59
C ALA A 61 44.93 -14.15 19.65
N ILE A 62 44.06 -13.52 18.86
CA ILE A 62 43.25 -14.16 17.81
C ILE A 62 43.91 -13.88 16.46
N ASN A 63 44.04 -14.92 15.63
CA ASN A 63 44.56 -14.80 14.28
C ASN A 63 43.41 -14.96 13.29
N LEU A 64 43.04 -13.87 12.61
CA LEU A 64 42.05 -13.87 11.55
C LEU A 64 42.75 -13.98 10.21
N THR A 65 42.20 -14.77 9.30
CA THR A 65 42.73 -14.90 7.93
C THR A 65 41.58 -14.73 6.96
N LEU A 66 41.67 -13.66 6.16
CA LEU A 66 40.74 -13.38 5.06
C LEU A 66 41.57 -13.27 3.78
N ASP A 67 41.26 -14.11 2.80
CA ASP A 67 42.06 -14.29 1.59
C ASP A 67 43.56 -14.57 1.88
N ASP A 68 44.45 -13.67 1.44
CA ASP A 68 45.90 -13.76 1.63
C ASP A 68 46.42 -12.86 2.79
N VAL A 69 45.51 -12.19 3.53
CA VAL A 69 45.86 -11.29 4.63
C VAL A 69 45.57 -11.97 5.96
N THR A 70 46.58 -12.00 6.84
CA THR A 70 46.43 -12.44 8.23
C THR A 70 46.50 -11.24 9.15
N LEU A 71 45.42 -11.00 9.88
CA LEU A 71 45.33 -10.00 10.95
C LEU A 71 45.55 -10.71 12.29
N VAL A 72 46.34 -10.12 13.17
CA VAL A 72 46.56 -10.61 14.53
C VAL A 72 45.96 -9.57 15.47
N ILE A 73 44.87 -9.95 16.13
CA ILE A 73 44.22 -9.15 17.17
C ILE A 73 44.86 -9.57 18.49
N ASN A 74 45.53 -8.63 19.15
CA ASN A 74 46.23 -8.91 20.40
C ASN A 74 45.21 -9.06 21.54
N GLY A 75 45.51 -9.94 22.49
CA GLY A 75 44.78 -9.99 23.76
C GLY A 75 45.34 -9.00 24.78
N LEU A 76 44.69 -8.93 25.95
CA LEU A 76 45.09 -8.10 27.09
C LEU A 76 46.29 -8.69 27.85
N ASP A 77 47.05 -7.85 28.53
CA ASP A 77 48.24 -8.21 29.29
C ASP A 77 48.26 -7.50 30.65
N PHE A 78 48.04 -8.27 31.73
CA PHE A 78 47.97 -7.79 33.12
C PHE A 78 49.22 -7.08 33.66
N GLU A 79 50.32 -7.04 32.90
CA GLU A 79 51.51 -6.26 33.22
C GLU A 79 51.61 -4.93 32.41
N ASN A 80 50.68 -4.67 31.49
CA ASN A 80 50.71 -3.58 30.52
C ASN A 80 49.48 -2.66 30.59
N GLY A 81 49.46 -1.76 31.56
CA GLY A 81 48.29 -0.89 31.79
C GLY A 81 48.00 0.22 30.78
N SER A 82 48.48 0.08 29.54
CA SER A 82 48.12 0.93 28.40
C SER A 82 47.16 0.25 27.42
N ASP A 83 46.96 -1.06 27.52
CA ASP A 83 46.03 -1.80 26.67
C ASP A 83 44.55 -1.62 27.08
N ASN A 84 44.26 -1.09 28.27
CA ASN A 84 42.91 -0.61 28.60
C ASN A 84 42.33 0.43 27.62
N GLN A 85 43.18 1.16 26.90
CA GLN A 85 42.83 2.15 25.88
C GLN A 85 42.99 1.59 24.45
N SER A 86 43.33 0.31 24.32
CA SER A 86 43.38 -0.34 23.02
C SER A 86 41.98 -0.68 22.53
N ASP A 87 41.83 -0.62 21.21
CA ASP A 87 40.68 -1.04 20.41
C ASP A 87 41.33 -1.88 19.31
N PHE A 88 41.60 -3.15 19.62
CA PHE A 88 42.42 -4.00 18.75
C PHE A 88 41.61 -4.67 17.63
N ASP A 89 40.32 -4.83 17.84
CA ASP A 89 39.32 -5.37 16.93
C ASP A 89 38.58 -4.29 16.11
N ASN A 90 38.78 -3.01 16.41
CA ASN A 90 38.30 -1.85 15.63
C ASN A 90 36.77 -1.73 15.59
N ASP A 91 36.10 -2.12 16.66
CA ASP A 91 34.65 -2.01 16.80
C ASP A 91 34.21 -0.61 17.31
N GLY A 92 35.17 0.21 17.75
CA GLY A 92 34.94 1.56 18.27
C GLY A 92 34.84 1.64 19.79
N LEU A 93 35.01 0.53 20.50
CA LEU A 93 35.15 0.48 21.96
C LEU A 93 36.60 0.25 22.34
N VAL A 94 36.98 0.83 23.49
CA VAL A 94 38.26 0.49 24.11
C VAL A 94 38.06 -0.65 25.10
N ALA A 95 39.08 -1.48 25.33
CA ALA A 95 39.03 -2.63 26.23
C ALA A 95 38.45 -2.32 27.63
N LEU A 96 38.72 -1.11 28.16
CA LEU A 96 38.13 -0.68 29.44
C LEU A 96 36.61 -0.51 29.37
N ALA A 97 36.09 0.01 28.26
CA ALA A 97 34.65 0.19 28.05
C ALA A 97 33.95 -1.16 27.91
N GLU A 98 34.56 -2.10 27.21
CA GLU A 98 34.08 -3.48 27.06
C GLU A 98 34.02 -4.23 28.39
N TYR A 99 35.08 -4.15 29.20
CA TYR A 99 35.04 -4.67 30.58
C TYR A 99 33.94 -4.03 31.42
N CYS A 100 33.66 -2.74 31.19
CA CYS A 100 32.68 -1.97 31.94
C CYS A 100 31.22 -2.23 31.52
N TRP A 101 30.96 -2.74 30.32
CA TRP A 101 29.62 -3.06 29.85
C TRP A 101 28.86 -3.95 30.86
N PRO A 102 27.59 -3.68 31.21
CA PRO A 102 26.64 -2.71 30.64
C PRO A 102 26.64 -1.33 31.32
N TYR A 103 27.75 -0.90 31.92
CA TYR A 103 27.90 0.42 32.53
C TYR A 103 28.74 1.33 31.65
N ASP A 104 28.35 2.61 31.56
CA ASP A 104 29.28 3.63 31.06
C ASP A 104 30.48 3.79 32.02
N LEU A 105 31.56 4.39 31.51
CA LEU A 105 32.80 4.57 32.28
C LEU A 105 32.60 5.42 33.56
N ASP A 106 31.64 6.35 33.55
CA ASP A 106 31.34 7.21 34.70
C ASP A 106 30.71 6.39 35.85
N ASN A 107 29.84 5.44 35.53
CA ASN A 107 29.09 4.63 36.49
C ASN A 107 29.81 3.33 36.87
N CYS A 108 30.63 2.77 35.98
CA CYS A 108 31.32 1.48 36.14
C CYS A 108 32.13 1.38 37.44
N PHE A 109 32.78 2.46 37.88
CA PHE A 109 33.61 2.45 39.09
C PHE A 109 33.03 3.23 40.27
N THR A 110 31.94 3.99 40.05
CA THR A 110 31.39 4.89 41.06
C THR A 110 30.04 4.44 41.59
N ASN A 111 29.13 4.07 40.70
CA ASN A 111 27.70 3.94 40.99
C ASN A 111 27.16 2.53 40.70
N ARG A 112 27.96 1.63 40.10
CA ARG A 112 27.53 0.26 39.81
C ARG A 112 27.08 -0.46 41.07
N ARG A 113 25.95 -1.16 40.99
CA ARG A 113 25.38 -1.96 42.09
C ARG A 113 25.57 -3.46 41.92
N SER A 114 26.03 -3.91 40.75
CA SER A 114 26.38 -5.30 40.45
C SER A 114 27.70 -5.37 39.68
N LEU A 115 28.17 -6.60 39.43
CA LEU A 115 29.34 -6.86 38.59
C LEU A 115 29.05 -6.53 37.12
N THR A 116 30.09 -6.18 36.37
CA THR A 116 30.04 -5.96 34.92
C THR A 116 29.82 -7.28 34.18
N GLY A 117 29.42 -7.21 32.91
CA GLY A 117 29.04 -8.35 32.08
C GLY A 117 27.64 -8.91 32.38
N LYS A 118 27.13 -9.70 31.43
CA LYS A 118 25.84 -10.39 31.54
C LYS A 118 25.91 -11.50 32.58
N PRO A 119 25.00 -11.53 33.59
CA PRO A 119 25.10 -12.48 34.68
C PRO A 119 24.79 -13.92 34.22
N PRO A 120 25.35 -14.95 34.89
CA PRO A 120 25.13 -16.37 34.60
C PRO A 120 23.67 -16.84 34.47
N GLY A 121 22.73 -16.12 35.10
CA GLY A 121 21.31 -16.46 35.05
C GLY A 121 20.58 -15.94 33.82
N GLN A 122 21.23 -15.08 33.02
CA GLN A 122 20.70 -14.45 31.81
C GLN A 122 21.53 -14.81 30.57
N SER A 123 22.68 -15.44 30.74
CA SER A 123 23.53 -15.94 29.66
C SER A 123 23.12 -17.34 29.21
N GLU A 124 23.28 -17.63 27.93
CA GLU A 124 23.02 -18.97 27.39
C GLU A 124 24.08 -19.98 27.87
N SER A 125 25.33 -19.52 28.02
CA SER A 125 26.44 -20.34 28.52
C SER A 125 26.29 -20.76 29.99
N GLY A 126 25.40 -20.10 30.75
CA GLY A 126 25.30 -20.26 32.20
C GLY A 126 26.53 -19.75 32.97
N LEU A 127 27.40 -18.99 32.30
CA LEU A 127 28.57 -18.30 32.84
C LEU A 127 28.42 -16.79 32.66
N ARG A 128 29.26 -15.99 33.33
CA ARG A 128 29.22 -14.54 33.10
C ARG A 128 29.86 -14.24 31.74
N GLU A 129 29.12 -13.55 30.89
CA GLU A 129 29.56 -13.14 29.55
C GLU A 129 29.98 -11.65 29.57
N PHE A 130 30.99 -11.32 28.77
CA PHE A 130 31.55 -9.99 28.62
C PHE A 130 31.75 -9.76 27.13
N LEU A 131 31.80 -8.49 26.72
CA LEU A 131 32.34 -8.11 25.42
C LEU A 131 33.81 -8.58 25.36
N ASP A 132 34.18 -9.25 24.28
CA ASP A 132 35.51 -9.82 24.08
C ASP A 132 36.37 -8.80 23.32
N PRO A 133 37.40 -8.18 23.94
CA PRO A 133 38.23 -7.09 23.37
C PRO A 133 39.13 -7.50 22.20
N ARG A 134 38.82 -8.64 21.60
CA ARG A 134 39.53 -9.26 20.49
C ARG A 134 38.58 -9.63 19.35
N VAL A 135 37.28 -9.37 19.50
CA VAL A 135 36.22 -9.80 18.59
C VAL A 135 35.26 -8.63 18.43
N ALA A 136 35.23 -8.05 17.24
CA ALA A 136 34.43 -6.84 16.99
C ALA A 136 32.91 -7.03 17.11
N ASP A 137 32.42 -8.27 17.03
CA ASP A 137 31.02 -8.69 17.13
C ASP A 137 31.01 -9.93 18.04
N THR A 138 30.81 -9.70 19.34
CA THR A 138 31.01 -10.70 20.39
C THR A 138 29.97 -11.82 20.31
N ASP A 139 28.73 -11.49 19.92
CA ASP A 139 27.64 -12.47 19.87
C ASP A 139 27.36 -13.05 18.48
N GLY A 140 27.95 -12.45 17.44
CA GLY A 140 28.07 -12.99 16.09
C GLY A 140 26.82 -12.82 15.23
N ASP A 141 26.04 -11.76 15.44
CA ASP A 141 24.80 -11.51 14.70
C ASP A 141 24.95 -10.61 13.46
N GLY A 142 26.16 -10.08 13.23
CA GLY A 142 26.50 -9.22 12.11
C GLY A 142 26.59 -7.73 12.46
N LEU A 143 26.30 -7.36 13.72
CA LEU A 143 26.44 -6.01 14.26
C LEU A 143 27.69 -5.93 15.15
N PRO A 144 28.57 -4.93 14.97
CA PRO A 144 29.71 -4.78 15.87
C PRO A 144 29.31 -4.23 17.24
N ASP A 145 30.00 -4.68 18.30
CA ASP A 145 29.69 -4.35 19.69
C ASP A 145 29.61 -2.82 19.91
N GLY A 146 30.59 -2.08 19.40
CA GLY A 146 30.59 -0.62 19.47
C GLY A 146 29.44 0.08 18.74
N TYR A 147 28.94 -0.49 17.63
CA TYR A 147 27.73 -0.01 16.96
C TYR A 147 26.51 -0.19 17.88
N GLU A 148 26.34 -1.38 18.43
CA GLU A 148 25.18 -1.71 19.26
C GLU A 148 25.18 -0.95 20.58
N VAL A 149 26.34 -0.84 21.25
CA VAL A 149 26.51 0.01 22.43
C VAL A 149 26.12 1.45 22.11
N TRP A 150 26.54 1.98 20.96
CA TRP A 150 26.17 3.33 20.54
C TRP A 150 24.65 3.45 20.33
N MET A 151 24.04 2.52 19.59
CA MET A 151 22.60 2.50 19.33
C MET A 151 21.78 2.38 20.62
N CYS A 152 22.20 1.51 21.54
CA CYS A 152 21.58 1.37 22.84
C CYS A 152 21.70 2.65 23.68
N MET A 153 22.89 3.24 23.79
CA MET A 153 23.09 4.42 24.64
C MET A 153 22.44 5.69 24.08
N MET A 154 22.39 5.82 22.75
CA MET A 154 21.96 7.05 22.09
C MET A 154 20.50 7.03 21.65
N GLU A 155 19.97 5.87 21.25
CA GLU A 155 18.70 5.79 20.51
C GLU A 155 17.63 4.91 21.17
N THR A 156 17.99 3.73 21.70
CA THR A 156 17.00 2.70 22.05
C THR A 156 16.99 2.26 23.51
N GLY A 157 18.09 2.43 24.24
CA GLY A 157 18.27 1.91 25.58
C GLY A 157 17.81 2.85 26.69
N SER A 158 17.79 2.31 27.92
CA SER A 158 17.49 3.07 29.12
C SER A 158 18.32 2.60 30.31
N ILE A 159 18.55 3.48 31.29
CA ILE A 159 19.33 3.15 32.48
C ILE A 159 18.41 2.62 33.59
N ASN A 160 18.72 1.46 34.14
CA ASN A 160 17.96 0.82 35.22
C ASN A 160 18.37 1.31 36.62
N GLU A 161 17.72 0.78 37.66
CA GLU A 161 17.98 1.15 39.07
C GLU A 161 19.41 0.82 39.56
N SER A 162 20.14 -0.04 38.84
CA SER A 162 21.53 -0.39 39.13
C SER A 162 22.54 0.51 38.41
N ASN A 163 22.07 1.48 37.62
CA ASN A 163 22.83 2.31 36.68
C ASN A 163 23.41 1.54 35.48
N ALA A 164 22.89 0.35 35.18
CA ALA A 164 23.24 -0.40 33.98
C ALA A 164 22.31 -0.01 32.83
N TRP A 165 22.83 0.01 31.61
CA TRP A 165 22.02 0.11 30.41
C TRP A 165 21.22 -1.18 30.19
N GLU A 166 19.94 -1.00 29.85
CA GLU A 166 19.03 -2.01 29.36
C GLU A 166 18.70 -1.64 27.92
N CYS A 167 19.14 -2.49 26.99
CA CYS A 167 18.99 -2.28 25.56
C CYS A 167 17.70 -2.94 25.07
N ASN A 168 16.94 -2.22 24.26
CA ASN A 168 15.64 -2.69 23.78
C ASN A 168 15.72 -3.32 22.38
N ALA A 169 16.76 -3.02 21.60
CA ALA A 169 16.88 -3.45 20.20
C ALA A 169 18.31 -3.75 19.72
N PHE A 170 19.34 -3.32 20.44
CA PHE A 170 20.75 -3.54 20.09
C PHE A 170 21.53 -3.85 21.38
N ASP A 171 21.71 -5.11 21.69
CA ASP A 171 22.43 -5.62 22.86
C ASP A 171 23.58 -6.52 22.39
N PRO A 172 24.85 -6.09 22.52
CA PRO A 172 26.04 -6.78 21.98
C PRO A 172 26.38 -8.13 22.64
N LEU A 173 25.47 -8.65 23.46
CA LEU A 173 25.54 -9.97 24.09
C LEU A 173 24.25 -10.77 23.85
N ASN A 174 23.48 -10.42 22.83
CA ASN A 174 22.21 -10.99 22.45
C ASN A 174 22.08 -11.19 20.92
N SER A 175 22.71 -12.26 20.41
CA SER A 175 22.72 -12.62 18.98
C SER A 175 21.38 -12.70 18.19
N TYR A 176 20.24 -12.53 18.85
CA TYR A 176 18.93 -12.54 18.21
C TYR A 176 18.53 -11.18 17.65
N ASP A 177 19.07 -10.07 18.14
CA ASP A 177 18.59 -8.75 17.76
C ASP A 177 19.13 -8.22 16.43
N GLY A 178 20.25 -8.73 15.91
CA GLY A 178 20.63 -8.55 14.50
C GLY A 178 19.62 -9.12 13.50
N GLN A 179 18.79 -10.08 13.92
CA GLN A 179 17.70 -10.67 13.14
C GLN A 179 16.34 -10.01 13.38
N ASN A 180 16.25 -9.07 14.32
CA ASN A 180 15.04 -8.29 14.49
C ASN A 180 14.94 -7.22 13.41
N ASP A 181 13.72 -6.80 13.15
CA ASP A 181 13.39 -5.66 12.31
C ASP A 181 12.90 -4.54 13.24
N SER A 182 13.84 -3.70 13.71
CA SER A 182 13.63 -2.83 14.87
C SER A 182 13.04 -1.46 14.51
N ASP A 183 12.57 -1.25 13.28
CA ASP A 183 12.09 0.04 12.82
C ASP A 183 11.05 0.69 13.73
N ARG A 184 11.14 2.02 13.79
CA ARG A 184 10.20 2.83 14.55
C ARG A 184 8.86 2.92 13.84
N CYS A 185 7.84 2.52 14.58
CA CYS A 185 6.45 2.81 14.28
C CYS A 185 6.15 4.31 14.29
N ILE A 186 5.02 4.69 13.69
CA ILE A 186 4.50 6.07 13.68
C ILE A 186 4.31 6.62 15.11
N ASP A 187 3.97 5.76 16.08
CA ASP A 187 3.79 6.14 17.49
C ASP A 187 5.11 6.16 18.29
N GLY A 188 6.23 5.80 17.65
CA GLY A 188 7.57 5.76 18.20
C GLY A 188 7.98 4.46 18.88
N SER A 189 7.12 3.43 18.94
CA SER A 189 7.54 2.09 19.38
C SER A 189 8.46 1.42 18.36
N LEU A 190 9.22 0.40 18.77
CA LEU A 190 10.06 -0.40 17.88
C LEU A 190 9.32 -1.64 17.39
N GLY A 191 9.74 -2.18 16.25
CA GLY A 191 9.24 -3.45 15.72
C GLY A 191 8.07 -3.33 14.74
N CYS A 192 7.89 -2.17 14.10
CA CYS A 192 6.96 -2.09 12.97
C CYS A 192 7.54 -2.72 11.71
N GLY A 193 8.86 -2.65 11.59
CA GLY A 193 9.62 -3.13 10.46
C GLY A 193 9.38 -2.40 9.15
N ASP A 194 10.24 -2.68 8.20
CA ASP A 194 10.14 -2.21 6.82
C ASP A 194 10.36 -3.33 5.79
N GLY A 195 10.37 -4.59 6.26
CA GLY A 195 10.10 -5.75 5.44
C GLY A 195 8.72 -5.68 4.77
N PHE A 196 8.54 -6.48 3.71
CA PHE A 196 7.30 -6.50 2.94
C PHE A 196 6.90 -7.90 2.50
N ASP A 197 5.60 -8.09 2.28
CA ASP A 197 5.00 -9.36 1.86
C ASP A 197 5.36 -9.68 0.39
N VAL A 198 6.44 -10.45 0.22
CA VAL A 198 7.04 -10.79 -1.07
C VAL A 198 6.14 -11.74 -1.83
N ASP A 199 5.57 -12.73 -1.14
CA ASP A 199 4.77 -13.79 -1.76
C ASP A 199 3.26 -13.49 -1.85
N ARG A 200 2.85 -12.37 -1.25
CA ARG A 200 1.52 -11.74 -1.29
C ARG A 200 0.45 -12.56 -0.60
N ASP A 201 0.78 -13.20 0.52
CA ASP A 201 -0.17 -13.98 1.31
C ASP A 201 -0.92 -13.15 2.39
N GLY A 202 -0.52 -11.89 2.55
CA GLY A 202 -1.09 -10.91 3.48
C GLY A 202 -0.37 -10.85 4.83
N ILE A 203 0.74 -11.57 5.02
CA ILE A 203 1.50 -11.64 6.27
C ILE A 203 2.97 -11.39 5.95
N VAL A 204 3.61 -10.42 6.62
CA VAL A 204 5.07 -10.26 6.54
C VAL A 204 5.72 -11.22 7.53
N GLU A 205 6.45 -12.18 7.01
CA GLU A 205 7.05 -13.26 7.79
C GLU A 205 8.51 -12.96 8.12
N VAL A 206 9.09 -13.71 9.07
CA VAL A 206 10.46 -13.46 9.55
C VAL A 206 11.51 -13.52 8.43
N HIS A 207 11.26 -14.29 7.35
CA HIS A 207 12.19 -14.35 6.22
C HIS A 207 11.96 -13.23 5.18
N GLU A 208 10.99 -12.35 5.41
CA GLU A 208 10.66 -11.20 4.58
C GLU A 208 10.97 -9.87 5.29
N TRP A 209 11.46 -9.95 6.52
CA TRP A 209 12.00 -8.81 7.25
C TRP A 209 13.27 -8.31 6.58
N TYR A 210 13.48 -7.01 6.65
CA TYR A 210 14.78 -6.43 6.38
C TYR A 210 15.43 -6.19 7.73
N THR A 211 16.39 -7.03 8.10
CA THR A 211 16.82 -7.10 9.51
C THR A 211 17.86 -6.03 9.84
N ASN A 212 18.00 -5.71 11.13
CA ASN A 212 18.99 -4.74 11.63
C ASN A 212 20.41 -4.99 11.09
N ALA A 213 20.82 -6.27 11.02
CA ALA A 213 22.11 -6.67 10.48
C ALA A 213 22.20 -6.47 8.95
N GLU A 214 21.14 -6.74 8.19
CA GLU A 214 21.09 -6.52 6.74
C GLU A 214 21.15 -5.03 6.40
N GLU A 215 20.47 -4.21 7.20
CA GLU A 215 20.46 -2.76 7.12
C GLU A 215 21.83 -2.13 7.41
N TYR A 216 22.44 -2.49 8.54
CA TYR A 216 23.79 -2.02 8.91
C TYR A 216 24.82 -2.41 7.83
N ASN A 217 24.70 -3.62 7.28
CA ASN A 217 25.61 -4.13 6.26
C ASN A 217 25.24 -3.68 4.83
N TYR A 218 24.17 -2.90 4.64
CA TYR A 218 23.80 -2.43 3.30
C TYR A 218 24.95 -1.67 2.62
N GLY A 219 25.16 -1.97 1.34
CA GLY A 219 26.24 -1.41 0.53
C GLY A 219 27.65 -1.84 0.95
N ALA A 220 27.80 -2.80 1.88
CA ALA A 220 29.09 -3.43 2.15
C ALA A 220 29.59 -4.16 0.90
N TRP A 221 30.90 -4.11 0.66
CA TRP A 221 31.50 -4.79 -0.48
C TRP A 221 31.54 -6.30 -0.23
N GLU A 222 31.63 -7.12 -1.28
CA GLU A 222 31.52 -8.59 -1.19
C GLU A 222 32.47 -9.27 -0.19
N ASN A 223 33.61 -8.64 0.14
CA ASN A 223 34.60 -9.17 1.07
C ASN A 223 34.57 -8.49 2.46
N TRP A 224 33.54 -7.69 2.78
CA TRP A 224 33.42 -7.11 4.12
C TRP A 224 33.17 -8.21 5.16
N THR A 225 33.76 -8.05 6.34
CA THR A 225 33.61 -8.94 7.49
C THR A 225 33.89 -8.11 8.71
N THR A 226 32.92 -8.00 9.62
CA THR A 226 32.95 -7.11 10.79
C THR A 226 34.18 -7.37 11.66
N GLU A 227 34.51 -8.63 11.87
CA GLU A 227 35.62 -9.09 12.70
C GLU A 227 36.99 -8.73 12.09
N PHE A 228 37.05 -8.48 10.78
CA PHE A 228 38.29 -8.12 10.10
C PHE A 228 38.41 -6.62 9.83
N HIS A 229 37.29 -5.96 9.52
CA HIS A 229 37.27 -4.57 9.06
C HIS A 229 36.72 -3.58 10.09
N GLY A 230 36.10 -4.08 11.16
CA GLY A 230 35.59 -3.28 12.28
C GLY A 230 34.32 -2.50 11.94
N LEU A 231 34.31 -1.23 12.32
CA LEU A 231 33.13 -0.37 12.33
C LEU A 231 32.84 0.33 10.98
N ARG A 232 31.61 0.20 10.46
CA ARG A 232 31.13 0.80 9.19
C ARG A 232 30.51 2.19 9.37
N CYS A 233 31.34 3.17 9.68
CA CYS A 233 30.92 4.58 9.76
C CYS A 233 31.93 5.54 9.13
N ILE A 234 31.55 6.82 9.05
CA ILE A 234 32.42 7.95 8.70
C ILE A 234 32.33 9.01 9.79
N ASP A 235 33.48 9.39 10.37
CA ASP A 235 33.65 10.50 11.32
C ASP A 235 32.62 10.54 12.49
N LEU A 236 32.05 9.39 12.86
CA LEU A 236 31.01 9.26 13.88
C LEU A 236 31.59 8.80 15.22
N MET A 237 32.44 7.79 15.19
CA MET A 237 33.11 7.17 16.33
C MET A 237 34.59 6.93 16.01
N PRO A 238 35.43 6.66 17.03
CA PRO A 238 36.72 6.03 16.81
C PRO A 238 36.58 4.73 15.98
N ALA A 239 37.65 4.32 15.30
CA ALA A 239 37.69 3.12 14.46
C ALA A 239 36.73 3.05 13.25
N CYS A 240 36.01 4.14 12.92
CA CYS A 240 35.32 4.25 11.63
C CYS A 240 36.27 3.92 10.46
N THR A 241 35.82 3.05 9.56
CA THR A 241 36.56 2.65 8.36
C THR A 241 36.99 3.83 7.49
N ASP A 242 38.17 3.73 6.88
CA ASP A 242 38.69 4.64 5.86
C ASP A 242 38.57 4.08 4.43
N LEU A 243 37.95 2.89 4.31
CA LEU A 243 37.81 2.18 3.04
C LEU A 243 36.64 2.70 2.21
N ASP A 244 35.63 3.28 2.84
CA ASP A 244 34.41 3.75 2.20
C ASP A 244 34.16 5.24 2.46
N THR A 245 33.19 5.83 1.75
CA THR A 245 32.79 7.22 1.92
C THR A 245 31.27 7.35 1.75
N ARG A 246 30.64 8.20 2.55
CA ARG A 246 29.22 8.56 2.33
C ARG A 246 29.07 9.49 1.10
N PRO A 247 28.04 9.31 0.26
CA PRO A 247 27.80 10.14 -0.93
C PRO A 247 27.79 11.66 -0.65
N THR A 248 27.33 12.08 0.52
CA THR A 248 27.24 13.49 0.90
C THR A 248 28.49 14.02 1.61
N GLY A 249 29.40 13.15 2.03
CA GLY A 249 30.57 13.46 2.85
C GLY A 249 30.25 13.88 4.30
N TYR A 250 29.00 13.75 4.76
CA TYR A 250 28.63 14.03 6.15
C TYR A 250 28.84 12.80 7.05
N PRO A 251 29.22 12.99 8.33
CA PRO A 251 29.40 11.89 9.28
C PRO A 251 28.13 11.03 9.46
N GLY A 252 28.32 9.73 9.71
CA GLY A 252 27.24 8.78 9.97
C GLY A 252 27.58 7.34 9.60
N TRP A 253 26.63 6.43 9.84
CA TRP A 253 26.67 5.04 9.40
C TRP A 253 26.62 4.93 7.86
N LEU A 254 27.22 3.87 7.31
CA LEU A 254 27.33 3.64 5.85
C LEU A 254 26.15 2.86 5.24
N GLY A 255 25.52 1.99 6.03
CA GLY A 255 24.30 1.25 5.66
C GLY A 255 23.03 2.13 5.71
N THR A 256 21.88 1.48 5.73
CA THR A 256 20.59 2.10 6.08
C THR A 256 20.51 2.33 7.60
N ASP A 257 19.44 2.95 8.09
CA ASP A 257 19.24 3.31 9.50
C ASP A 257 18.23 2.34 10.13
N PRO A 258 18.64 1.36 10.96
CA PRO A 258 17.80 0.27 11.50
C PRO A 258 16.67 0.64 12.46
N LEU A 259 16.34 1.92 12.48
CA LEU A 259 15.27 2.53 13.25
C LEU A 259 14.33 3.34 12.35
N ARG A 260 14.54 3.33 11.03
CA ARG A 260 13.78 4.06 10.04
C ARG A 260 13.50 3.19 8.82
N ASN A 261 12.21 3.00 8.61
CA ASN A 261 11.66 2.34 7.44
C ASN A 261 11.94 2.98 6.07
N ASP A 262 12.61 4.13 6.02
CA ASP A 262 12.82 4.93 4.81
C ASP A 262 14.05 5.84 5.04
N SER A 263 15.21 5.30 4.66
CA SER A 263 16.54 5.79 5.02
C SER A 263 17.10 6.84 4.09
N ASP A 264 16.38 7.24 3.03
CA ASP A 264 16.89 8.19 2.06
C ASP A 264 17.43 9.45 2.70
N PHE A 265 18.73 9.67 2.56
CA PHE A 265 19.38 10.85 3.14
C PHE A 265 20.01 11.75 2.09
N PHE A 266 20.03 11.35 0.81
CA PHE A 266 20.55 12.17 -0.27
C PHE A 266 19.74 12.06 -1.55
N TYR A 267 20.00 12.99 -2.47
CA TYR A 267 19.41 13.00 -3.81
C TYR A 267 20.39 13.57 -4.83
N TRP A 268 20.17 13.26 -6.10
CA TRP A 268 20.93 13.77 -7.23
C TRP A 268 20.35 15.08 -7.74
N SER A 269 21.17 16.13 -7.73
CA SER A 269 20.88 17.39 -8.41
C SER A 269 21.86 17.58 -9.57
N GLY A 270 21.53 17.03 -10.74
CA GLY A 270 22.44 16.99 -11.87
C GLY A 270 23.54 15.94 -11.64
N SER A 271 24.79 16.38 -11.48
CA SER A 271 25.94 15.48 -11.25
C SER A 271 26.49 15.57 -9.84
N ARG A 272 25.65 15.92 -8.86
CA ARG A 272 26.07 16.16 -7.48
C ARG A 272 25.05 15.57 -6.51
N GLU A 273 25.57 14.88 -5.52
CA GLU A 273 24.88 14.32 -4.37
C GLU A 273 24.67 15.43 -3.33
N LEU A 274 23.42 15.65 -2.93
CA LEU A 274 23.05 16.65 -1.95
C LEU A 274 22.32 15.98 -0.79
N ALA A 275 22.69 16.33 0.44
CA ALA A 275 22.03 15.83 1.63
C ALA A 275 20.63 16.43 1.78
N LYS A 276 19.72 15.60 2.28
CA LYS A 276 18.33 15.96 2.56
C LYS A 276 18.13 16.28 4.03
N SER A 277 17.25 17.24 4.33
CA SER A 277 16.90 17.58 5.72
C SER A 277 15.79 16.69 6.29
N ASN A 278 14.85 16.26 5.44
CA ASN A 278 13.78 15.35 5.79
C ASN A 278 14.10 14.04 5.11
N ARG A 279 14.41 12.98 5.84
CA ARG A 279 14.72 11.70 5.20
C ARG A 279 13.49 11.09 4.55
N GLY A 280 13.77 10.22 3.59
CA GLY A 280 12.82 9.30 3.03
C GLY A 280 12.12 9.74 1.75
N ASP A 281 11.83 8.82 0.83
CA ASP A 281 11.08 9.10 -0.38
C ASP A 281 9.65 8.62 -0.48
N GLY A 282 9.23 7.78 0.47
CA GLY A 282 7.92 7.15 0.50
C GLY A 282 7.92 5.71 0.00
N ILE A 283 9.05 5.19 -0.48
CA ILE A 283 9.33 3.76 -0.64
C ILE A 283 10.06 3.28 0.62
N ILE A 284 9.83 2.04 1.05
CA ILE A 284 10.50 1.48 2.23
C ILE A 284 11.81 0.77 1.85
N ASP A 285 12.81 0.78 2.73
CA ASP A 285 14.16 0.31 2.38
C ASP A 285 14.14 -1.16 1.96
N GLY A 286 13.40 -2.01 2.69
CA GLY A 286 13.24 -3.42 2.35
C GLY A 286 12.72 -3.65 0.92
N TRP A 287 11.76 -2.83 0.46
CA TRP A 287 11.25 -2.88 -0.91
C TRP A 287 12.31 -2.45 -1.92
N GLU A 288 12.99 -1.33 -1.65
CA GLU A 288 14.05 -0.81 -2.51
C GLU A 288 15.16 -1.82 -2.72
N VAL A 289 15.65 -2.44 -1.63
CA VAL A 289 16.72 -3.44 -1.68
C VAL A 289 16.30 -4.65 -2.53
N PHE A 290 15.08 -5.15 -2.37
CA PHE A 290 14.60 -6.30 -3.11
C PHE A 290 14.52 -6.03 -4.63
N PHE A 291 14.10 -4.83 -5.03
CA PHE A 291 14.02 -4.43 -6.44
C PHE A 291 15.31 -3.81 -6.99
N GLY A 292 16.34 -3.67 -6.15
CA GLY A 292 17.67 -3.21 -6.56
C GLY A 292 17.80 -1.69 -6.70
N LEU A 293 16.96 -0.94 -5.98
CA LEU A 293 17.08 0.51 -5.77
C LEU A 293 18.09 0.80 -4.63
N ASP A 294 18.52 2.06 -4.48
CA ASP A 294 19.41 2.46 -3.39
C ASP A 294 18.60 3.18 -2.30
N PRO A 295 18.30 2.53 -1.15
CA PRO A 295 17.45 3.04 -0.05
C PRO A 295 18.01 4.23 0.72
N ARG A 296 19.04 4.85 0.15
CA ARG A 296 19.71 6.05 0.67
C ARG A 296 19.52 7.22 -0.30
N ASN A 297 19.09 6.93 -1.53
CA ASN A 297 19.01 7.82 -2.68
C ASN A 297 17.58 8.06 -3.17
N GLU A 298 16.97 9.15 -2.73
CA GLU A 298 15.58 9.47 -3.07
C GLU A 298 15.32 9.65 -4.60
N SER A 299 16.37 9.81 -5.41
CA SER A 299 16.18 10.17 -6.83
C SER A 299 15.74 9.01 -7.72
N ASP A 300 15.90 7.78 -7.26
CA ASP A 300 15.47 6.61 -8.02
C ASP A 300 13.96 6.32 -7.86
N SER A 301 13.26 6.79 -6.83
CA SER A 301 11.78 6.68 -6.76
C SER A 301 11.02 7.20 -7.97
N LEU A 302 11.53 8.23 -8.65
CA LEU A 302 10.88 8.81 -9.85
C LEU A 302 11.39 8.21 -11.17
N LEU A 303 12.32 7.26 -11.11
CA LEU A 303 12.76 6.52 -12.29
C LEU A 303 11.79 5.37 -12.56
N ASP A 304 11.64 5.06 -13.84
CA ASP A 304 11.02 3.82 -14.34
C ASP A 304 12.19 2.88 -14.66
N SER A 305 12.53 2.03 -13.69
CA SER A 305 13.77 1.24 -13.72
C SER A 305 13.68 0.05 -14.69
N ASP A 306 12.48 -0.45 -14.98
CA ASP A 306 12.25 -1.60 -15.85
C ASP A 306 11.65 -1.26 -17.22
N GLU A 307 11.40 0.04 -17.47
CA GLU A 307 10.92 0.62 -18.72
C GLU A 307 9.56 0.05 -19.17
N ASP A 308 8.66 -0.20 -18.22
CA ASP A 308 7.37 -0.85 -18.48
C ASP A 308 6.20 0.13 -18.71
N GLY A 309 6.47 1.44 -18.60
CA GLY A 309 5.52 2.51 -18.89
C GLY A 309 4.88 2.48 -20.28
N TRP A 310 3.66 3.02 -20.39
CA TRP A 310 2.85 2.97 -21.61
C TRP A 310 2.68 4.34 -22.26
N ASP A 311 3.16 4.48 -23.50
CA ASP A 311 2.91 5.63 -24.40
C ASP A 311 1.40 5.79 -24.68
N LEU A 312 0.76 6.61 -23.86
CA LEU A 312 -0.68 6.77 -23.78
C LEU A 312 -1.19 7.58 -24.97
N ASP A 313 -0.47 8.62 -25.34
CA ASP A 313 -0.84 9.53 -26.42
C ASP A 313 -0.32 9.11 -27.81
N ARG A 314 0.56 8.09 -27.84
CA ARG A 314 1.15 7.46 -29.02
C ARG A 314 2.06 8.38 -29.82
N ASP A 315 2.74 9.30 -29.16
CA ASP A 315 3.72 10.19 -29.80
C ASP A 315 5.09 9.52 -30.06
N GLY A 316 5.28 8.31 -29.53
CA GLY A 316 6.48 7.48 -29.69
C GLY A 316 7.54 7.69 -28.60
N MET A 317 7.20 8.39 -27.52
CA MET A 317 8.01 8.53 -26.31
C MET A 317 7.18 8.10 -25.10
N VAL A 318 7.86 7.74 -24.01
CA VAL A 318 7.24 7.55 -22.70
C VAL A 318 7.79 8.66 -21.82
N LEU A 319 6.93 9.61 -21.44
CA LEU A 319 7.35 10.76 -20.65
C LEU A 319 7.62 10.36 -19.18
N PRO A 320 8.80 10.65 -18.61
CA PRO A 320 9.09 10.36 -17.21
C PRO A 320 8.33 11.28 -16.25
N ASP A 321 8.18 10.83 -15.01
CA ASP A 321 7.55 11.61 -13.96
C ASP A 321 8.38 12.85 -13.58
N GLY A 322 7.71 14.00 -13.59
CA GLY A 322 8.35 15.29 -13.31
C GLY A 322 8.41 15.66 -11.83
N SER A 323 7.55 15.07 -10.99
CA SER A 323 7.55 15.28 -9.54
C SER A 323 6.64 14.30 -8.79
N ARG A 324 6.98 14.01 -7.53
CA ARG A 324 6.12 13.22 -6.62
C ARG A 324 4.74 13.81 -6.34
N ALA A 325 4.57 15.11 -6.51
CA ALA A 325 3.27 15.76 -6.31
C ALA A 325 2.33 15.56 -7.50
N THR A 326 2.88 15.16 -8.65
CA THR A 326 2.16 15.09 -9.92
C THR A 326 2.51 13.79 -10.67
N ILE A 327 2.64 12.68 -9.95
CA ILE A 327 2.96 11.35 -10.50
C ILE A 327 2.00 10.97 -11.65
N TYR A 328 0.73 11.37 -11.59
CA TYR A 328 -0.27 11.18 -12.67
C TYR A 328 -0.04 11.92 -14.00
N LEU A 329 1.04 12.71 -14.15
CA LEU A 329 1.29 13.48 -15.38
C LEU A 329 2.35 12.85 -16.30
N GLY A 330 3.08 11.82 -15.86
CA GLY A 330 3.97 11.03 -16.69
C GLY A 330 3.26 9.87 -17.40
N GLU A 331 3.95 9.26 -18.35
CA GLU A 331 3.56 8.00 -19.00
C GLU A 331 4.44 6.82 -18.55
N ALA A 332 5.62 7.12 -18.01
CA ALA A 332 6.47 6.17 -17.31
C ALA A 332 5.78 5.75 -16.02
N LEU A 333 5.90 4.48 -15.65
CA LEU A 333 5.43 4.00 -14.36
C LEU A 333 6.63 4.07 -13.41
N SER A 334 6.67 5.06 -12.53
CA SER A 334 7.83 5.23 -11.65
C SER A 334 7.85 4.19 -10.53
N ASN A 335 9.04 3.89 -9.99
CA ASN A 335 9.21 2.96 -8.86
C ASN A 335 8.30 3.31 -7.67
N LEU A 336 8.04 4.60 -7.43
CA LEU A 336 7.12 5.08 -6.40
C LEU A 336 5.66 4.73 -6.70
N GLU A 337 5.23 4.85 -7.97
CA GLU A 337 3.89 4.46 -8.39
C GLU A 337 3.71 2.95 -8.28
N GLU A 338 4.72 2.17 -8.67
CA GLU A 338 4.72 0.72 -8.48
C GLU A 338 4.60 0.34 -7.00
N TYR A 339 5.36 1.01 -6.13
CA TYR A 339 5.26 0.81 -4.69
C TYR A 339 3.86 1.16 -4.15
N TYR A 340 3.28 2.28 -4.59
CA TYR A 340 1.90 2.63 -4.21
C TYR A 340 0.86 1.62 -4.71
N ILE A 341 1.07 1.02 -5.88
CA ILE A 341 0.23 -0.07 -6.38
C ILE A 341 0.40 -1.33 -5.53
N PHE A 342 1.62 -1.60 -5.05
CA PHE A 342 1.90 -2.74 -4.17
C PHE A 342 1.17 -2.60 -2.82
N ILE A 343 1.29 -1.45 -2.14
CA ILE A 343 0.72 -1.25 -0.80
C ILE A 343 -0.79 -1.03 -0.78
N ASP A 344 -1.46 -0.87 -1.93
CA ASP A 344 -2.93 -0.83 -2.04
C ASP A 344 -3.59 -2.21 -1.81
N GLY A 345 -3.00 -3.04 -0.94
CA GLY A 345 -3.52 -4.34 -0.50
C GLY A 345 -3.70 -5.36 -1.63
N GLY A 346 -2.88 -5.28 -2.69
CA GLY A 346 -3.09 -6.08 -3.90
C GLY A 346 -4.43 -5.79 -4.61
N THR A 347 -5.13 -4.71 -4.24
CA THR A 347 -6.33 -4.22 -4.91
C THR A 347 -5.89 -3.52 -6.19
N TRP A 348 -5.40 -4.29 -7.15
CA TRP A 348 -5.05 -3.74 -8.44
C TRP A 348 -6.29 -2.98 -8.92
N VAL A 349 -6.12 -1.73 -9.35
CA VAL A 349 -7.15 -1.00 -10.12
C VAL A 349 -7.23 -1.65 -11.50
N ARG A 350 -7.54 -2.95 -11.50
CA ARG A 350 -7.85 -3.75 -12.67
C ARG A 350 -9.28 -3.39 -13.03
N ALA A 351 -9.40 -2.68 -14.14
CA ALA A 351 -10.68 -2.49 -14.77
C ALA A 351 -11.31 -3.86 -15.05
N GLY A 352 -12.63 -3.95 -14.90
CA GLY A 352 -13.35 -5.19 -15.07
C GLY A 352 -14.66 -5.19 -14.29
N MET A 353 -15.32 -6.34 -14.29
CA MET A 353 -16.45 -6.60 -13.41
C MET A 353 -15.93 -7.21 -12.12
N LYS A 354 -16.45 -6.77 -10.97
CA LYS A 354 -16.13 -7.33 -9.65
C LYS A 354 -17.38 -7.88 -9.00
N SER A 355 -17.25 -8.90 -8.14
CA SER A 355 -18.34 -9.41 -7.33
C SER A 355 -17.86 -9.81 -5.94
N THR A 356 -18.74 -9.64 -4.94
CA THR A 356 -18.49 -10.04 -3.56
C THR A 356 -19.82 -10.45 -2.91
N PRO A 357 -19.83 -11.42 -1.96
CA PRO A 357 -21.02 -11.76 -1.21
C PRO A 357 -21.55 -10.57 -0.41
N LEU A 358 -22.86 -10.34 -0.46
CA LEU A 358 -23.48 -9.29 0.35
C LEU A 358 -23.63 -9.74 1.81
N GLY A 359 -23.07 -8.97 2.75
CA GLY A 359 -23.29 -9.15 4.19
C GLY A 359 -22.25 -10.01 4.90
N GLU A 360 -21.15 -10.35 4.23
CA GLU A 360 -19.99 -11.04 4.82
C GLU A 360 -18.84 -10.03 4.97
N VAL A 361 -18.27 -9.94 6.18
CA VAL A 361 -17.11 -9.10 6.47
C VAL A 361 -15.86 -9.82 5.95
N ASP A 362 -14.94 -9.07 5.33
CA ASP A 362 -13.69 -9.59 4.75
C ASP A 362 -13.89 -10.65 3.66
N ALA A 363 -15.02 -10.58 2.95
CA ALA A 363 -15.31 -11.51 1.87
C ALA A 363 -14.43 -11.25 0.64
N GLU A 364 -13.90 -12.32 0.06
CA GLU A 364 -13.05 -12.25 -1.14
C GLU A 364 -13.79 -11.57 -2.31
N VAL A 365 -13.14 -10.60 -2.94
CA VAL A 365 -13.65 -9.93 -4.15
C VAL A 365 -13.19 -10.71 -5.38
N GLN A 366 -14.14 -11.33 -6.08
CA GLN A 366 -13.85 -11.97 -7.36
C GLN A 366 -13.82 -10.92 -8.48
N MET A 367 -12.84 -11.05 -9.37
CA MET A 367 -12.67 -10.15 -10.52
C MET A 367 -12.82 -10.89 -11.84
N TYR A 368 -13.39 -10.19 -12.82
CA TYR A 368 -13.60 -10.70 -14.16
C TYR A 368 -13.14 -9.66 -15.20
N ASP A 369 -12.19 -10.05 -16.04
CA ASP A 369 -11.66 -9.29 -17.18
C ASP A 369 -11.43 -10.22 -18.39
N GLN A 370 -10.62 -9.82 -19.37
CA GLN A 370 -10.34 -10.63 -20.56
C GLN A 370 -9.44 -11.85 -20.31
N GLY A 371 -8.64 -11.82 -19.24
CA GLY A 371 -7.68 -12.85 -18.85
C GLY A 371 -8.16 -13.77 -17.73
N THR A 372 -9.28 -13.47 -17.09
CA THR A 372 -9.85 -14.29 -16.00
C THR A 372 -10.60 -15.52 -16.53
N SER A 373 -10.91 -16.45 -15.64
CA SER A 373 -11.80 -17.58 -15.91
C SER A 373 -12.86 -17.64 -14.80
N PRO A 374 -14.11 -17.20 -15.03
CA PRO A 374 -14.68 -16.82 -16.32
C PRO A 374 -14.23 -15.44 -16.83
N ALA A 375 -14.19 -15.28 -18.14
CA ALA A 375 -13.76 -14.04 -18.81
C ALA A 375 -14.95 -13.14 -19.19
N ILE A 376 -14.72 -11.84 -19.31
CA ILE A 376 -15.60 -10.89 -20.01
C ILE A 376 -14.92 -10.34 -21.26
N LEU A 377 -15.71 -9.82 -22.20
CA LEU A 377 -15.19 -9.37 -23.50
C LEU A 377 -14.16 -8.26 -23.43
N HIS A 378 -14.28 -7.34 -22.46
CA HIS A 378 -13.40 -6.19 -22.28
C HIS A 378 -13.53 -5.67 -20.85
N HIS A 379 -12.42 -5.17 -20.30
CA HIS A 379 -12.34 -4.67 -18.92
C HIS A 379 -13.21 -3.42 -18.68
N ASP A 380 -13.33 -2.54 -19.69
CA ASP A 380 -14.20 -1.36 -19.68
C ASP A 380 -15.69 -1.76 -19.75
N VAL A 381 -16.30 -2.01 -18.58
CA VAL A 381 -17.72 -2.33 -18.38
C VAL A 381 -18.54 -1.03 -18.36
N ARG A 382 -19.56 -0.96 -19.20
CA ARG A 382 -20.40 0.23 -19.41
C ARG A 382 -21.79 0.11 -18.80
N ALA A 383 -22.36 -1.08 -18.77
CA ALA A 383 -23.64 -1.35 -18.12
C ALA A 383 -23.74 -2.82 -17.69
N LEU A 384 -24.52 -3.05 -16.63
CA LEU A 384 -24.84 -4.38 -16.09
C LEU A 384 -26.35 -4.51 -15.95
N HIS A 385 -26.93 -5.56 -16.51
CA HIS A 385 -28.35 -5.87 -16.36
C HIS A 385 -28.53 -7.30 -15.85
N VAL A 386 -29.39 -7.48 -14.86
CA VAL A 386 -29.65 -8.79 -14.24
C VAL A 386 -31.00 -9.31 -14.69
N ASP A 387 -31.00 -10.55 -15.18
CA ASP A 387 -32.21 -11.34 -15.41
C ASP A 387 -32.36 -12.35 -14.27
N SER A 388 -33.19 -12.01 -13.29
CA SER A 388 -33.40 -12.87 -12.11
C SER A 388 -34.15 -14.15 -12.42
N ASP A 389 -34.97 -14.17 -13.49
CA ASP A 389 -35.78 -15.32 -13.84
C ASP A 389 -34.92 -16.40 -14.53
N LEU A 390 -33.96 -15.98 -15.35
CA LEU A 390 -33.01 -16.86 -16.03
C LEU A 390 -31.69 -17.05 -15.25
N GLY A 391 -31.42 -16.21 -14.24
CA GLY A 391 -30.15 -16.25 -13.50
C GLY A 391 -28.96 -15.76 -14.32
N LEU A 392 -29.18 -14.82 -15.24
CA LEU A 392 -28.17 -14.28 -16.16
C LEU A 392 -27.81 -12.83 -15.83
N ILE A 393 -26.59 -12.45 -16.18
CA ILE A 393 -26.11 -11.08 -16.14
C ILE A 393 -25.64 -10.68 -17.54
N TYR A 394 -26.24 -9.63 -18.10
CA TYR A 394 -25.81 -9.02 -19.35
C TYR A 394 -24.76 -7.94 -19.05
N VAL A 395 -23.51 -8.21 -19.42
CA VAL A 395 -22.36 -7.35 -19.22
C VAL A 395 -22.07 -6.60 -20.53
N ALA A 396 -22.47 -5.33 -20.59
CA ALA A 396 -22.10 -4.44 -21.67
C ALA A 396 -20.67 -3.93 -21.44
N THR A 397 -19.79 -4.20 -22.39
CA THR A 397 -18.40 -3.73 -22.38
C THR A 397 -18.14 -2.88 -23.62
N LYS A 398 -17.11 -2.04 -23.61
CA LYS A 398 -16.75 -1.16 -24.76
C LYS A 398 -16.73 -1.88 -26.12
N ARG A 399 -16.38 -3.18 -26.15
CA ARG A 399 -16.22 -3.98 -27.38
C ARG A 399 -17.39 -4.94 -27.68
N GLY A 400 -18.42 -4.95 -26.85
CA GLY A 400 -19.61 -5.79 -27.05
C GLY A 400 -20.21 -6.32 -25.76
N VAL A 401 -21.09 -7.31 -25.88
CA VAL A 401 -21.88 -7.82 -24.76
C VAL A 401 -21.40 -9.23 -24.38
N THR A 402 -21.17 -9.45 -23.08
CA THR A 402 -20.98 -10.78 -22.51
C THR A 402 -22.22 -11.15 -21.70
N ILE A 403 -22.83 -12.30 -22.00
CA ILE A 403 -23.89 -12.87 -21.17
C ILE A 403 -23.22 -13.85 -20.20
N PHE A 404 -23.36 -13.60 -18.91
CA PHE A 404 -22.70 -14.32 -17.84
C PHE A 404 -23.72 -15.06 -16.98
N GLU A 405 -23.48 -16.35 -16.74
CA GLU A 405 -24.29 -17.18 -15.83
C GLU A 405 -23.48 -17.44 -14.54
N PRO A 406 -23.76 -16.71 -13.44
CA PRO A 406 -22.95 -16.80 -12.22
C PRO A 406 -22.94 -18.18 -11.58
N ALA A 407 -24.03 -18.95 -11.72
CA ALA A 407 -24.18 -20.26 -11.09
C ALA A 407 -23.24 -21.33 -11.68
N THR A 408 -22.91 -21.22 -12.98
CA THR A 408 -22.09 -22.21 -13.70
C THR A 408 -20.73 -21.65 -14.13
N GLY A 409 -20.59 -20.32 -14.15
CA GLY A 409 -19.45 -19.63 -14.74
C GLY A 409 -19.50 -19.59 -16.27
N ALA A 410 -20.63 -19.95 -16.90
CA ALA A 410 -20.75 -19.92 -18.35
C ALA A 410 -20.78 -18.48 -18.88
N THR A 411 -20.06 -18.23 -19.98
CA THR A 411 -20.00 -16.93 -20.65
C THR A 411 -20.29 -17.06 -22.14
N TYR A 412 -21.08 -16.13 -22.68
CA TYR A 412 -21.40 -16.03 -24.10
C TYR A 412 -21.02 -14.64 -24.61
N HIS A 413 -20.09 -14.58 -25.56
CA HIS A 413 -19.50 -13.33 -26.01
C HIS A 413 -20.03 -12.90 -27.39
N TYR A 414 -20.50 -11.66 -27.49
CA TYR A 414 -21.00 -11.04 -28.73
C TYR A 414 -20.22 -9.76 -29.03
N GLN A 415 -19.25 -9.87 -29.94
CA GLN A 415 -18.36 -8.78 -30.31
C GLN A 415 -19.00 -7.80 -31.28
N LEU A 416 -18.71 -6.52 -31.10
CA LEU A 416 -19.04 -5.48 -32.06
C LEU A 416 -18.06 -5.45 -33.23
N LEU A 417 -18.49 -4.80 -34.32
CA LEU A 417 -17.62 -4.59 -35.49
C LEU A 417 -16.44 -3.67 -35.13
N PRO A 418 -15.28 -3.83 -35.79
CA PRO A 418 -14.15 -2.93 -35.59
C PRO A 418 -14.52 -1.46 -35.78
N GLY A 419 -14.14 -0.60 -34.83
CA GLY A 419 -14.45 0.84 -34.84
C GLY A 419 -15.81 1.21 -34.24
N VAL A 420 -16.65 0.24 -33.88
CA VAL A 420 -17.88 0.45 -33.13
C VAL A 420 -17.61 0.26 -31.65
N GLU A 421 -18.11 1.18 -30.83
CA GLU A 421 -17.98 1.13 -29.37
C GLU A 421 -19.36 1.17 -28.72
N LEU A 422 -19.55 0.36 -27.67
CA LEU A 422 -20.75 0.35 -26.84
C LEU A 422 -20.57 1.36 -25.71
N ASN A 423 -21.52 2.28 -25.57
CA ASN A 423 -21.47 3.32 -24.54
C ASN A 423 -22.46 3.04 -23.40
N ASP A 424 -23.62 2.46 -23.70
CA ASP A 424 -24.64 2.10 -22.71
C ASP A 424 -25.54 0.98 -23.27
N MET A 425 -26.31 0.31 -22.42
CA MET A 425 -27.23 -0.76 -22.80
C MET A 425 -28.47 -0.75 -21.90
N ILE A 426 -29.62 -1.16 -22.43
CA ILE A 426 -30.83 -1.47 -21.66
C ILE A 426 -31.30 -2.89 -21.99
N HIS A 427 -31.59 -3.70 -20.96
CA HIS A 427 -32.40 -4.92 -21.11
C HIS A 427 -33.89 -4.58 -20.99
N TRP A 428 -34.70 -5.04 -21.94
CA TRP A 428 -36.14 -4.79 -21.95
C TRP A 428 -36.93 -6.01 -22.40
N THR A 429 -37.96 -6.37 -21.63
CA THR A 429 -38.90 -7.44 -21.96
C THR A 429 -40.27 -6.85 -22.31
N ALA A 430 -40.65 -6.94 -23.58
CA ALA A 430 -41.90 -6.46 -24.12
C ALA A 430 -43.05 -7.39 -23.73
N GLY A 431 -44.02 -6.88 -22.97
CA GLY A 431 -45.22 -7.64 -22.57
C GLY A 431 -44.96 -8.89 -21.73
N GLY A 432 -43.73 -9.09 -21.26
CA GLY A 432 -43.30 -10.31 -20.54
C GLY A 432 -43.02 -11.52 -21.44
N GLU A 433 -43.02 -11.36 -22.77
CA GLU A 433 -42.82 -12.47 -23.72
C GLU A 433 -41.52 -12.30 -24.51
N GLU A 434 -41.37 -11.17 -25.22
CA GLU A 434 -40.24 -10.93 -26.13
C GLU A 434 -39.16 -10.11 -25.41
N SER A 435 -37.90 -10.54 -25.46
CA SER A 435 -36.79 -9.90 -24.74
C SER A 435 -35.75 -9.31 -25.68
N PHE A 436 -35.24 -8.14 -25.33
CA PHE A 436 -34.34 -7.35 -26.16
C PHE A 436 -33.20 -6.72 -25.35
N LEU A 437 -32.04 -6.59 -25.99
CA LEU A 437 -30.97 -5.67 -25.59
C LEU A 437 -31.00 -4.46 -26.53
N VAL A 438 -31.08 -3.26 -25.96
CA VAL A 438 -30.98 -2.00 -26.70
C VAL A 438 -29.60 -1.41 -26.42
N LEU A 439 -28.79 -1.24 -27.45
CA LEU A 439 -27.38 -0.86 -27.38
C LEU A 439 -27.21 0.57 -27.88
N ALA A 440 -26.58 1.42 -27.08
CA ALA A 440 -26.11 2.74 -27.50
C ALA A 440 -24.69 2.64 -28.04
N LEU A 441 -24.53 2.91 -29.33
CA LEU A 441 -23.25 2.83 -30.02
C LEU A 441 -22.75 4.23 -30.38
N ASN A 442 -21.46 4.34 -30.67
CA ASN A 442 -20.82 5.58 -31.10
C ASN A 442 -21.33 6.18 -32.44
N GLN A 443 -22.23 5.49 -33.15
CA GLN A 443 -22.77 5.95 -34.44
C GLN A 443 -24.28 5.67 -34.61
N SER A 444 -24.88 4.86 -33.74
CA SER A 444 -26.25 4.37 -33.90
C SER A 444 -26.82 3.80 -32.60
N VAL A 445 -28.10 3.47 -32.62
CA VAL A 445 -28.69 2.52 -31.67
C VAL A 445 -28.95 1.20 -32.39
N ALA A 446 -28.72 0.08 -31.71
CA ALA A 446 -29.07 -1.25 -32.18
C ALA A 446 -30.00 -1.96 -31.19
N VAL A 447 -30.96 -2.74 -31.71
CA VAL A 447 -31.86 -3.59 -30.92
C VAL A 447 -31.59 -5.03 -31.28
N TRP A 448 -31.18 -5.80 -30.28
CA TRP A 448 -30.82 -7.21 -30.36
C TRP A 448 -31.90 -8.04 -29.69
N LYS A 449 -32.46 -9.01 -30.42
CA LYS A 449 -33.48 -9.91 -29.88
C LYS A 449 -32.82 -11.07 -29.13
N LEU A 450 -33.33 -11.38 -27.94
CA LEU A 450 -32.96 -12.57 -27.19
C LEU A 450 -33.98 -13.69 -27.43
N ASP A 451 -33.52 -14.94 -27.39
CA ASP A 451 -34.38 -16.12 -27.39
C ASP A 451 -34.93 -16.42 -25.98
N ASP A 452 -35.76 -17.47 -25.87
CA ASP A 452 -36.38 -17.89 -24.61
C ASP A 452 -35.36 -18.30 -23.51
N SER A 453 -34.09 -18.50 -23.87
CA SER A 453 -33.00 -18.79 -22.94
C SER A 453 -32.21 -17.55 -22.50
N GLY A 454 -32.59 -16.36 -22.97
CA GLY A 454 -31.89 -15.11 -22.69
C GLY A 454 -30.60 -14.95 -23.51
N ILE A 455 -30.39 -15.79 -24.53
CA ILE A 455 -29.22 -15.74 -25.40
C ILE A 455 -29.59 -15.02 -26.70
N LEU A 456 -28.62 -14.39 -27.37
CA LEU A 456 -28.88 -13.64 -28.61
C LEU A 456 -29.44 -14.54 -29.73
N ASP A 457 -30.62 -14.21 -30.27
CA ASP A 457 -31.19 -14.87 -31.44
C ASP A 457 -30.49 -14.39 -32.71
N LEU A 458 -29.46 -15.14 -33.14
CA LEU A 458 -28.69 -14.86 -34.35
C LEU A 458 -29.49 -14.98 -35.66
N THR A 459 -30.73 -15.47 -35.61
CA THR A 459 -31.62 -15.57 -36.78
C THR A 459 -32.55 -14.37 -36.91
N ALA A 460 -32.71 -13.59 -35.84
CA ALA A 460 -33.51 -12.38 -35.84
C ALA A 460 -32.78 -11.22 -36.55
N PRO A 461 -33.52 -10.33 -37.25
CA PRO A 461 -32.93 -9.12 -37.80
C PRO A 461 -32.49 -8.18 -36.66
N VAL A 462 -31.32 -7.56 -36.83
CA VAL A 462 -30.89 -6.46 -35.96
C VAL A 462 -31.53 -5.16 -36.47
N ASN A 463 -32.36 -4.53 -35.64
CA ASN A 463 -32.95 -3.24 -35.96
C ASN A 463 -32.00 -2.12 -35.52
N THR A 464 -31.78 -1.12 -36.38
CA THR A 464 -30.89 0.00 -36.08
C THR A 464 -31.49 1.34 -36.44
N ALA A 465 -31.03 2.40 -35.77
CA ALA A 465 -31.29 3.78 -36.14
C ALA A 465 -30.01 4.61 -36.03
N GLU A 466 -29.62 5.27 -37.13
CA GLU A 466 -28.41 6.11 -37.21
C GLU A 466 -28.80 7.59 -37.07
N PHE A 467 -28.34 8.24 -36.00
CA PHE A 467 -28.67 9.65 -35.73
C PHE A 467 -27.62 10.40 -34.89
N GLY A 468 -26.50 9.76 -34.56
CA GLY A 468 -25.41 10.34 -33.77
C GLY A 468 -24.79 9.34 -32.80
N GLU A 469 -23.77 9.80 -32.08
CA GLU A 469 -23.25 9.08 -30.91
C GLU A 469 -24.24 9.18 -29.75
N VAL A 470 -24.53 8.04 -29.13
CA VAL A 470 -25.35 7.97 -27.92
C VAL A 470 -24.45 7.54 -26.76
N THR A 471 -24.44 8.32 -25.70
CA THR A 471 -23.64 8.07 -24.48
C THR A 471 -24.50 7.60 -23.31
N LEU A 472 -25.81 7.82 -23.36
CA LEU A 472 -26.77 7.45 -22.34
C LEU A 472 -28.09 6.96 -22.97
N LEU A 473 -28.64 5.86 -22.46
CA LEU A 473 -30.01 5.42 -22.72
C LEU A 473 -30.83 5.54 -21.43
N SER A 474 -31.88 6.37 -21.45
CA SER A 474 -32.84 6.41 -20.34
C SER A 474 -34.23 6.02 -20.78
N ARG A 475 -34.84 5.07 -20.07
CA ARG A 475 -36.25 4.72 -20.21
C ARG A 475 -37.17 5.82 -19.69
N LEU A 476 -38.27 6.04 -20.41
CA LEU A 476 -39.38 6.91 -20.00
C LEU A 476 -40.58 6.06 -19.55
N SER A 477 -41.05 6.30 -18.33
CA SER A 477 -42.19 5.60 -17.72
C SER A 477 -43.53 6.29 -18.03
N ASN A 478 -43.93 6.33 -19.30
CA ASN A 478 -45.17 7.01 -19.75
C ASN A 478 -46.40 6.07 -19.86
N GLY A 479 -46.25 4.78 -19.56
CA GLY A 479 -47.33 3.79 -19.61
C GLY A 479 -47.78 3.38 -21.02
N SER A 480 -47.00 3.65 -22.07
CA SER A 480 -47.35 3.31 -23.46
C SER A 480 -47.42 1.81 -23.76
N GLY A 481 -46.73 1.00 -22.94
CA GLY A 481 -46.53 -0.45 -23.18
C GLY A 481 -45.36 -0.77 -24.12
N SER A 482 -44.80 0.24 -24.79
CA SER A 482 -43.55 0.17 -25.54
C SER A 482 -42.37 0.66 -24.69
N LEU A 483 -41.15 0.56 -25.22
CA LEU A 483 -39.97 1.16 -24.61
C LEU A 483 -39.74 2.55 -25.20
N ASP A 484 -40.23 3.58 -24.51
CA ASP A 484 -39.94 4.97 -24.84
C ASP A 484 -38.62 5.41 -24.19
N LEU A 485 -37.77 6.11 -24.96
CA LEU A 485 -36.41 6.44 -24.57
C LEU A 485 -36.12 7.92 -24.75
N LEU A 486 -35.31 8.46 -23.83
CA LEU A 486 -34.63 9.76 -23.93
C LEU A 486 -33.11 9.50 -23.93
N PRO A 487 -32.50 9.30 -25.11
CA PRO A 487 -31.07 9.16 -25.22
C PRO A 487 -30.36 10.51 -25.15
N GLY A 488 -29.20 10.51 -24.48
CA GLY A 488 -28.24 11.61 -24.49
C GLY A 488 -27.03 11.28 -25.37
N GLY A 489 -26.47 12.29 -26.03
CA GLY A 489 -25.21 12.20 -26.76
C GLY A 489 -24.21 13.25 -26.26
N PRO A 490 -22.99 13.25 -26.80
CA PRO A 490 -22.00 14.27 -26.48
C PRO A 490 -22.47 15.66 -26.93
N ASP A 491 -21.83 16.69 -26.39
CA ASP A 491 -22.03 18.10 -26.76
C ASP A 491 -23.48 18.59 -26.60
N GLY A 492 -24.20 18.08 -25.60
CA GLY A 492 -25.56 18.52 -25.27
C GLY A 492 -26.67 18.02 -26.21
N SER A 493 -26.38 16.99 -27.01
CA SER A 493 -27.38 16.37 -27.90
C SER A 493 -28.35 15.46 -27.12
N ALA A 494 -29.64 15.49 -27.47
CA ALA A 494 -30.66 14.63 -26.88
C ALA A 494 -31.79 14.34 -27.89
N TRP A 495 -32.36 13.14 -27.80
CA TRP A 495 -33.39 12.67 -28.73
C TRP A 495 -34.54 11.96 -28.01
N THR A 496 -35.60 11.63 -28.75
CA THR A 496 -36.67 10.74 -28.31
C THR A 496 -36.95 9.73 -29.40
N PHE A 497 -37.15 8.47 -29.01
CA PHE A 497 -37.66 7.42 -29.89
C PHE A 497 -38.30 6.31 -29.06
N THR A 498 -39.04 5.45 -29.74
CA THR A 498 -39.73 4.30 -29.15
C THR A 498 -39.20 3.02 -29.79
N VAL A 499 -39.00 1.98 -28.98
CA VAL A 499 -38.88 0.60 -29.46
C VAL A 499 -40.20 -0.11 -29.22
N ASP A 500 -40.83 -0.60 -30.29
CA ASP A 500 -42.10 -1.32 -30.19
C ASP A 500 -41.91 -2.78 -29.74
N GLY A 501 -43.00 -3.49 -29.47
CA GLY A 501 -42.95 -4.89 -29.01
C GLY A 501 -42.37 -5.90 -30.01
N SER A 502 -42.07 -5.48 -31.25
CA SER A 502 -41.35 -6.30 -32.24
C SER A 502 -39.85 -5.95 -32.33
N GLY A 503 -39.39 -5.00 -31.52
CA GLY A 503 -38.01 -4.50 -31.51
C GLY A 503 -37.73 -3.44 -32.57
N LEU A 504 -38.75 -2.92 -33.28
CA LEU A 504 -38.56 -1.89 -34.30
C LEU A 504 -38.39 -0.51 -33.64
N VAL A 505 -37.41 0.25 -34.11
CA VAL A 505 -37.14 1.62 -33.67
C VAL A 505 -38.00 2.60 -34.47
N SER A 506 -38.72 3.49 -33.77
CA SER A 506 -39.49 4.56 -34.40
C SER A 506 -38.60 5.60 -35.08
N ALA A 507 -39.21 6.58 -35.76
CA ALA A 507 -38.46 7.77 -36.18
C ALA A 507 -37.83 8.45 -34.96
N VAL A 508 -36.54 8.78 -35.06
CA VAL A 508 -35.80 9.47 -34.00
C VAL A 508 -35.99 10.97 -34.15
N VAL A 509 -36.39 11.62 -33.06
CA VAL A 509 -36.75 13.05 -33.04
C VAL A 509 -35.88 13.78 -32.02
N PRO A 510 -35.24 14.91 -32.34
CA PRO A 510 -34.53 15.72 -31.36
C PRO A 510 -35.44 16.18 -30.21
N ALA A 511 -34.96 16.08 -28.98
CA ALA A 511 -35.67 16.59 -27.80
C ALA A 511 -35.41 18.10 -27.66
N GLU A 512 -36.04 18.91 -28.53
CA GLU A 512 -35.69 20.34 -28.73
C GLU A 512 -35.53 21.12 -27.43
N LYS A 513 -36.48 20.99 -26.49
CA LYS A 513 -36.44 21.70 -25.20
C LYS A 513 -35.31 21.25 -24.27
N VAL A 514 -34.96 19.96 -24.31
CA VAL A 514 -33.82 19.43 -23.54
C VAL A 514 -32.53 19.98 -24.12
N VAL A 515 -32.36 19.92 -25.45
CA VAL A 515 -31.18 20.44 -26.15
C VAL A 515 -31.01 21.95 -25.92
N GLU A 516 -32.10 22.73 -26.01
CA GLU A 516 -32.09 24.17 -25.71
C GLU A 516 -31.63 24.46 -24.27
N ALA A 517 -32.07 23.66 -23.30
CA ALA A 517 -31.70 23.85 -21.90
C ALA A 517 -30.25 23.47 -21.61
N LEU A 518 -29.76 22.37 -22.19
CA LEU A 518 -28.37 21.94 -22.09
C LEU A 518 -27.41 22.96 -22.70
N ALA A 519 -27.79 23.55 -23.85
CA ALA A 519 -27.00 24.57 -24.54
C ALA A 519 -26.79 25.85 -23.73
N MET A 520 -27.63 26.14 -22.73
CA MET A 520 -27.48 27.34 -21.89
C MET A 520 -26.20 27.34 -21.05
N GLU A 521 -25.77 26.15 -20.59
CA GLU A 521 -24.58 25.97 -19.74
C GLU A 521 -23.49 25.13 -20.42
N ASN A 522 -23.65 24.84 -21.72
CA ASN A 522 -22.81 23.91 -22.48
C ASN A 522 -22.69 22.54 -21.78
N ALA A 523 -23.84 22.01 -21.34
CA ALA A 523 -23.94 20.80 -20.55
C ALA A 523 -24.23 19.56 -21.40
N THR A 524 -23.81 18.40 -20.91
CA THR A 524 -24.04 17.07 -21.47
C THR A 524 -24.91 16.27 -20.51
N LEU A 525 -25.94 15.61 -21.05
CA LEU A 525 -26.85 14.77 -20.27
C LEU A 525 -26.14 13.47 -19.83
N GLN A 526 -26.18 13.16 -18.53
CA GLN A 526 -25.50 12.02 -17.94
C GLN A 526 -26.44 11.05 -17.20
N ALA A 527 -27.53 11.56 -16.64
CA ALA A 527 -28.51 10.74 -15.93
C ALA A 527 -29.92 11.28 -16.11
N VAL A 528 -30.90 10.40 -16.05
CA VAL A 528 -32.32 10.78 -16.13
C VAL A 528 -33.11 9.94 -15.15
N ALA A 529 -33.95 10.60 -14.35
CA ALA A 529 -34.93 9.96 -13.49
C ALA A 529 -36.34 10.40 -13.87
N HIS A 530 -37.24 9.43 -14.03
CA HIS A 530 -38.64 9.66 -14.37
C HIS A 530 -39.55 9.10 -13.26
N PRO A 531 -39.66 9.78 -12.11
CA PRO A 531 -40.53 9.36 -11.02
C PRO A 531 -42.02 9.53 -11.38
N THR A 532 -42.86 8.68 -10.79
CA THR A 532 -44.32 8.71 -10.93
C THR A 532 -44.91 8.98 -9.55
N LEU A 533 -45.48 10.16 -9.38
CA LEU A 533 -46.15 10.60 -8.16
C LEU A 533 -47.66 10.65 -8.39
N ASP A 534 -48.42 10.03 -7.49
CA ASP A 534 -49.87 10.00 -7.58
C ASP A 534 -50.47 11.42 -7.57
N GLY A 535 -51.20 11.75 -8.63
CA GLY A 535 -51.93 13.02 -8.73
C GLY A 535 -51.06 14.25 -9.06
N GLN A 536 -49.77 14.06 -9.40
CA GLN A 536 -48.92 15.12 -9.93
C GLN A 536 -48.70 15.00 -11.43
N THR A 537 -48.30 16.11 -12.07
CA THR A 537 -47.82 16.09 -13.44
C THR A 537 -46.53 15.27 -13.51
N PRO A 538 -46.37 14.36 -14.49
CA PRO A 538 -45.10 13.66 -14.70
C PRO A 538 -43.97 14.66 -14.89
N GLN A 539 -42.85 14.42 -14.21
CA GLN A 539 -41.65 15.24 -14.30
C GLN A 539 -40.46 14.36 -14.64
N LEU A 540 -39.56 14.90 -15.46
CA LEU A 540 -38.24 14.34 -15.69
C LEU A 540 -37.21 15.14 -14.91
N TYR A 541 -36.35 14.43 -14.20
CA TYR A 541 -35.16 15.00 -13.58
C TYR A 541 -33.95 14.60 -14.40
N LEU A 542 -33.12 15.58 -14.75
CA LEU A 542 -32.00 15.42 -15.68
C LEU A 542 -30.71 15.79 -14.94
N GLY A 543 -29.79 14.84 -14.82
CA GLY A 543 -28.44 15.06 -14.31
C GLY A 543 -27.48 15.31 -15.47
N THR A 544 -26.60 16.29 -15.30
CA THR A 544 -25.62 16.71 -16.32
C THR A 544 -24.25 16.89 -15.69
N ASP A 545 -23.22 17.04 -16.52
CA ASP A 545 -21.88 17.42 -16.08
C ASP A 545 -21.80 18.85 -15.48
N LYS A 546 -22.87 19.65 -15.60
CA LYS A 546 -22.94 21.05 -15.15
C LYS A 546 -24.01 21.34 -14.10
N GLY A 547 -24.75 20.33 -13.66
CA GLY A 547 -25.81 20.46 -12.66
C GLY A 547 -27.03 19.59 -12.93
N MET A 548 -28.15 19.94 -12.30
CA MET A 548 -29.39 19.17 -12.35
C MET A 548 -30.57 20.02 -12.81
N LEU A 549 -31.41 19.48 -13.70
CA LEU A 549 -32.64 20.12 -14.18
C LEU A 549 -33.89 19.32 -13.81
N VAL A 550 -35.03 19.99 -13.84
CA VAL A 550 -36.36 19.39 -13.82
C VAL A 550 -37.16 19.88 -15.04
N ALA A 551 -37.89 18.97 -15.66
CA ALA A 551 -38.74 19.24 -16.82
C ALA A 551 -40.16 18.73 -16.59
N ASP A 552 -41.16 19.58 -16.88
CA ASP A 552 -42.59 19.30 -16.69
C ASP A 552 -43.16 18.54 -17.89
N THR A 553 -42.69 17.31 -18.09
CA THR A 553 -43.08 16.46 -19.23
C THR A 553 -43.03 14.98 -18.86
N ALA A 554 -43.83 14.17 -19.56
CA ALA A 554 -43.82 12.70 -19.45
C ALA A 554 -42.99 12.03 -20.54
N ASP A 555 -42.71 12.71 -21.65
CA ASP A 555 -42.17 12.09 -22.86
C ASP A 555 -41.02 12.89 -23.50
N ALA A 556 -40.65 14.03 -22.91
CA ALA A 556 -39.67 14.96 -23.46
C ALA A 556 -40.00 15.47 -24.88
N ALA A 557 -41.29 15.37 -25.28
CA ALA A 557 -41.77 15.83 -26.57
C ALA A 557 -42.64 17.09 -26.46
N GLY A 558 -42.64 17.89 -27.52
CA GLY A 558 -43.44 19.11 -27.60
C GLY A 558 -42.90 20.27 -26.76
N ASP A 559 -43.80 21.15 -26.33
CA ASP A 559 -43.47 22.37 -25.58
C ASP A 559 -43.77 22.15 -24.09
N PHE A 560 -42.74 22.30 -23.24
CA PHE A 560 -42.83 22.16 -21.79
C PHE A 560 -41.82 23.07 -21.09
N ALA A 561 -42.03 23.30 -19.79
CA ALA A 561 -41.11 24.05 -18.96
C ALA A 561 -39.96 23.17 -18.49
N ILE A 562 -38.74 23.70 -18.54
CA ILE A 562 -37.52 23.06 -18.03
C ILE A 562 -36.71 24.11 -17.27
N THR A 563 -36.26 23.75 -16.07
CA THR A 563 -35.57 24.67 -15.16
C THR A 563 -34.40 23.98 -14.48
N TRP A 564 -33.28 24.69 -14.37
CA TRP A 564 -32.16 24.29 -13.54
C TRP A 564 -32.56 24.32 -12.07
N ILE A 565 -32.36 23.21 -11.37
CA ILE A 565 -32.39 23.15 -9.91
C ILE A 565 -31.15 23.83 -9.37
N PHE A 566 -29.99 23.46 -9.91
CA PHE A 566 -28.70 24.11 -9.67
C PHE A 566 -27.76 23.90 -10.86
N ASN A 567 -26.82 24.81 -11.05
CA ASN A 567 -25.73 24.73 -12.02
C ASN A 567 -24.36 24.78 -11.31
N GLU A 568 -23.26 24.83 -12.08
CA GLU A 568 -21.89 24.95 -11.56
C GLU A 568 -21.69 26.04 -10.51
N THR A 569 -22.37 27.18 -10.65
CA THR A 569 -22.19 28.31 -9.72
C THR A 569 -22.91 28.15 -8.39
N GLN A 570 -23.92 27.27 -8.34
CA GLN A 570 -24.80 27.10 -7.19
C GLN A 570 -24.72 25.70 -6.58
N ALA A 571 -24.04 24.75 -7.22
CA ALA A 571 -24.04 23.34 -6.84
C ALA A 571 -23.78 23.13 -5.35
N GLU A 572 -22.78 23.80 -4.77
CA GLU A 572 -22.41 23.65 -3.35
C GLU A 572 -23.45 24.19 -2.35
N LEU A 573 -24.48 24.91 -2.82
CA LEU A 573 -25.66 25.25 -2.01
C LEU A 573 -26.59 24.04 -1.82
N TYR A 574 -26.55 23.07 -2.74
CA TYR A 574 -27.44 21.90 -2.76
C TYR A 574 -26.68 20.63 -2.39
N VAL A 575 -25.57 20.37 -3.08
CA VAL A 575 -24.74 19.17 -2.97
C VAL A 575 -23.41 19.48 -2.28
N ARG A 576 -22.63 18.44 -1.95
CA ARG A 576 -21.35 18.59 -1.25
C ARG A 576 -20.26 19.07 -2.21
N ALA A 577 -19.29 19.80 -1.66
CA ALA A 577 -18.10 20.20 -2.39
C ALA A 577 -17.26 18.96 -2.74
N ALA A 578 -16.97 18.77 -4.03
CA ALA A 578 -16.18 17.66 -4.53
C ALA A 578 -14.67 17.93 -4.47
N ASP A 579 -14.26 19.14 -4.87
CA ASP A 579 -12.85 19.54 -4.94
C ASP A 579 -12.67 20.91 -4.27
N PRO A 580 -11.85 21.02 -3.20
CA PRO A 580 -11.57 22.29 -2.52
C PRO A 580 -10.95 23.36 -3.42
N SER A 581 -10.30 22.94 -4.51
CA SER A 581 -9.64 23.80 -5.50
C SER A 581 -10.54 24.11 -6.70
N ASN A 582 -11.59 23.32 -6.95
CA ASN A 582 -12.47 23.49 -8.10
C ASN A 582 -13.95 23.15 -7.82
N ALA A 583 -14.70 24.16 -7.39
CA ALA A 583 -16.12 24.03 -7.04
C ALA A 583 -17.04 23.54 -8.19
N SER A 584 -16.61 23.63 -9.46
CA SER A 584 -17.42 23.15 -10.59
C SER A 584 -17.60 21.63 -10.60
N HIS A 585 -16.66 20.87 -10.01
CA HIS A 585 -16.76 19.41 -9.92
C HIS A 585 -17.99 18.97 -9.11
N SER A 586 -18.40 19.77 -8.14
CA SER A 586 -19.58 19.55 -7.31
C SER A 586 -20.87 19.47 -8.14
N ALA A 587 -20.91 20.08 -9.33
CA ALA A 587 -22.09 20.10 -10.19
C ALA A 587 -22.25 18.88 -11.10
N ASN A 588 -21.24 18.01 -11.18
CA ASN A 588 -21.24 16.85 -12.05
C ASN A 588 -22.17 15.75 -11.50
N VAL A 589 -23.37 15.61 -12.06
CA VAL A 589 -24.41 14.67 -11.62
C VAL A 589 -24.43 13.43 -12.50
N ARG A 590 -23.75 12.38 -12.05
CA ARG A 590 -23.52 11.15 -12.82
C ARG A 590 -24.63 10.11 -12.71
N THR A 591 -25.41 10.13 -11.63
CA THR A 591 -26.48 9.15 -11.42
C THR A 591 -27.69 9.74 -10.70
N LEU A 592 -28.87 9.28 -11.11
CA LEU A 592 -30.15 9.61 -10.52
C LEU A 592 -30.94 8.32 -10.35
N VAL A 593 -31.22 7.92 -9.11
CA VAL A 593 -31.94 6.67 -8.81
C VAL A 593 -33.20 6.99 -8.03
N VAL A 594 -34.36 6.65 -8.60
CA VAL A 594 -35.66 6.83 -7.94
C VAL A 594 -35.83 5.78 -6.83
N ASP A 595 -36.28 6.22 -5.66
CA ASP A 595 -36.51 5.35 -4.49
C ASP A 595 -37.70 5.79 -3.64
N GLY A 596 -38.10 4.94 -2.69
CA GLY A 596 -39.21 5.19 -1.78
C GLY A 596 -39.64 3.95 -0.99
N PRO A 597 -40.82 4.01 -0.34
CA PRO A 597 -41.33 2.90 0.46
C PRO A 597 -41.56 1.64 -0.37
N ARG A 598 -41.10 0.50 0.15
CA ARG A 598 -41.22 -0.81 -0.52
C ARG A 598 -42.30 -1.69 0.13
N ALA A 599 -42.95 -2.51 -0.69
CA ALA A 599 -43.81 -3.59 -0.22
C ALA A 599 -42.95 -4.74 0.35
N SER A 600 -43.59 -5.75 0.92
CA SER A 600 -42.90 -6.91 1.51
C SER A 600 -42.08 -7.74 0.52
N ASP A 601 -42.36 -7.59 -0.79
CA ASP A 601 -41.65 -8.23 -1.89
C ASP A 601 -40.51 -7.35 -2.46
N GLY A 602 -40.25 -6.19 -1.86
CA GLY A 602 -39.21 -5.25 -2.29
C GLY A 602 -39.65 -4.28 -3.39
N THR A 603 -40.85 -4.41 -3.95
CA THR A 603 -41.34 -3.50 -5.00
C THR A 603 -41.62 -2.11 -4.44
N LEU A 604 -41.28 -1.06 -5.21
CA LEU A 604 -41.59 0.32 -4.84
C LEU A 604 -43.09 0.56 -4.87
N THR A 605 -43.65 0.99 -3.74
CA THR A 605 -45.07 1.34 -3.62
C THR A 605 -45.37 2.79 -3.97
N SER A 606 -44.37 3.66 -3.86
CA SER A 606 -44.47 5.08 -4.15
C SER A 606 -43.07 5.65 -4.37
N HIS A 607 -42.90 6.49 -5.40
CA HIS A 607 -41.65 7.22 -5.60
C HIS A 607 -41.68 8.47 -4.72
N GLN A 608 -40.73 8.58 -3.79
CA GLN A 608 -40.68 9.69 -2.81
C GLN A 608 -39.33 10.38 -2.75
N THR A 609 -38.29 9.79 -3.34
CA THR A 609 -36.93 10.27 -3.26
C THR A 609 -36.19 9.98 -4.56
N ILE A 610 -35.24 10.84 -4.90
CA ILE A 610 -34.19 10.55 -5.87
C ILE A 610 -32.86 10.57 -5.14
N TRP A 611 -32.09 9.49 -5.24
CA TRP A 611 -30.68 9.49 -4.86
C TRP A 611 -29.87 10.12 -6.00
N VAL A 612 -29.14 11.17 -5.67
CA VAL A 612 -28.35 11.98 -6.59
C VAL A 612 -26.89 11.72 -6.30
N GLY A 613 -26.20 11.04 -7.22
CA GLY A 613 -24.75 10.84 -7.11
C GLY A 613 -23.99 11.92 -7.86
N THR A 614 -23.13 12.63 -7.14
CA THR A 614 -22.22 13.64 -7.67
C THR A 614 -20.78 13.25 -7.38
N ALA A 615 -19.82 13.99 -7.94
CA ALA A 615 -18.40 13.84 -7.56
C ALA A 615 -18.13 14.15 -6.07
N GLY A 616 -19.05 14.84 -5.38
CA GLY A 616 -18.96 15.11 -3.95
C GLY A 616 -19.58 14.03 -3.06
N GLY A 617 -20.11 12.95 -3.65
CA GLY A 617 -20.75 11.84 -2.96
C GLY A 617 -22.23 11.63 -3.31
N VAL A 618 -22.97 10.97 -2.42
CA VAL A 618 -24.39 10.62 -2.64
C VAL A 618 -25.30 11.51 -1.80
N HIS A 619 -26.31 12.08 -2.43
CA HIS A 619 -27.27 13.01 -1.84
C HIS A 619 -28.71 12.49 -1.97
N GLN A 620 -29.55 12.82 -0.99
CA GLN A 620 -30.98 12.56 -1.09
C GLN A 620 -31.71 13.80 -1.59
N PHE A 621 -32.58 13.65 -2.59
CA PHE A 621 -33.53 14.66 -3.04
C PHE A 621 -34.97 14.20 -2.76
N SER A 622 -35.67 14.86 -1.84
CA SER A 622 -37.06 14.58 -1.48
C SER A 622 -38.02 15.06 -2.55
N LEU A 623 -38.74 14.14 -3.20
CA LEU A 623 -39.78 14.47 -4.17
C LEU A 623 -41.01 15.14 -3.52
N LEU A 624 -41.21 14.92 -2.22
CA LEU A 624 -42.32 15.51 -1.47
C LEU A 624 -42.11 17.02 -1.22
N ASP A 625 -40.84 17.45 -1.23
CA ASP A 625 -40.43 18.83 -0.97
C ASP A 625 -39.88 19.52 -2.24
N ALA A 626 -40.04 18.91 -3.41
CA ALA A 626 -39.46 19.36 -4.68
C ALA A 626 -39.87 20.79 -5.11
N ALA A 627 -40.92 21.36 -4.51
CA ALA A 627 -41.30 22.75 -4.70
C ALA A 627 -40.27 23.76 -4.15
N ASP A 628 -39.45 23.36 -3.18
CA ASP A 628 -38.30 24.11 -2.67
C ASP A 628 -37.05 23.21 -2.70
N PRO A 629 -36.26 23.26 -3.79
CA PRO A 629 -35.14 22.35 -3.94
C PRO A 629 -34.07 22.46 -2.85
N LEU A 630 -33.89 23.63 -2.22
CA LEU A 630 -32.95 23.78 -1.10
C LEU A 630 -33.38 22.97 0.12
N VAL A 631 -34.68 22.82 0.33
CA VAL A 631 -35.24 21.99 1.41
C VAL A 631 -35.26 20.51 1.00
N ALA A 632 -35.49 20.22 -0.29
CA ALA A 632 -35.54 18.86 -0.80
C ALA A 632 -34.21 18.11 -0.69
N PHE A 633 -33.08 18.81 -0.77
CA PHE A 633 -31.75 18.19 -0.61
C PHE A 633 -31.38 18.00 0.87
N THR A 634 -31.02 16.78 1.26
CA THR A 634 -30.50 16.50 2.60
C THR A 634 -29.05 16.04 2.57
N ARG A 635 -28.27 16.50 3.56
CA ARG A 635 -26.82 16.20 3.72
C ARG A 635 -26.51 15.29 4.92
N GLU A 636 -27.50 14.97 5.76
CA GLU A 636 -27.27 14.25 7.02
C GLU A 636 -27.07 12.74 6.79
N ARG A 637 -26.10 12.14 7.51
CA ARG A 637 -25.81 10.68 7.59
C ARG A 637 -25.25 10.02 6.32
N MET A 638 -24.65 10.80 5.42
CA MET A 638 -23.99 10.29 4.21
C MET A 638 -22.48 10.59 4.21
N GLN A 639 -21.92 10.87 5.40
CA GLN A 639 -20.51 11.20 5.62
C GLN A 639 -19.89 10.18 6.55
N ASN A 640 -18.76 9.61 6.14
CA ASN A 640 -17.85 8.95 7.05
C ASN A 640 -16.93 10.00 7.67
N ASP A 641 -17.30 10.47 8.86
CA ASP A 641 -16.55 11.50 9.59
C ASP A 641 -15.20 10.98 10.12
N GLU A 642 -15.10 9.68 10.37
CA GLU A 642 -13.89 9.06 10.95
C GLU A 642 -12.72 9.02 9.96
N TRP A 643 -12.99 8.82 8.67
CA TRP A 643 -11.93 8.66 7.64
C TRP A 643 -11.93 9.75 6.55
N ASN A 644 -12.50 10.92 6.85
CA ASN A 644 -12.63 11.99 5.85
C ASN A 644 -11.27 12.54 5.37
N THR A 645 -10.22 12.50 6.20
CA THR A 645 -8.85 12.91 5.84
C THR A 645 -8.09 11.87 5.01
N GLU A 646 -8.55 10.61 5.04
CA GLU A 646 -8.01 9.48 4.28
C GLU A 646 -8.78 9.27 2.97
N GLY A 647 -9.61 10.24 2.59
CA GLY A 647 -10.36 10.19 1.34
C GLY A 647 -11.56 9.26 1.34
N ALA A 648 -12.05 8.78 2.49
CA ALA A 648 -13.21 7.88 2.56
C ALA A 648 -14.53 8.48 2.04
N ASN A 649 -14.53 9.77 1.69
CA ASN A 649 -15.67 10.45 1.06
C ASN A 649 -15.32 10.99 -0.35
N ASN A 650 -14.15 10.65 -0.90
CA ASN A 650 -13.79 10.95 -2.27
C ASN A 650 -14.43 9.87 -3.16
N VAL A 651 -15.37 10.25 -4.04
CA VAL A 651 -16.05 9.34 -4.98
C VAL A 651 -15.67 9.66 -6.42
#